data_AF-A0A518HJX5-F1
#
_entry.id   AF-A0A518HJX5-F1
#
_cell.length_a   1.000
_cell.length_b   1.000
_cell.length_c   1.000
_cell.angle_alpha   90.00
_cell.angle_beta   90.00
_cell.angle_gamma   90.00
#
_symmetry.space_group_name_H-M   'P 1'
#
loop_
_entity.id
_entity.type
_entity.pdbx_description
1 polymer ?
#
loop_
_entity_poly.entity_id
_entity_poly.type
_entity_poly.pdbx_seq_one_letter_code
_entity_poly.pdbx_strand_id
1 'polypeptide(L)'
;MKNVPLILSASLVLSLATVSLCRAADTPPNVVLIFADDLGYGDLGCYGASHVQTPNIDRLAAEGRRFTDAHSVSAVCTPSRYALLTGQYPLRGNGGRGIWGPAPVTSSLLVDTEKTTIADVFKNSGYSTAAFGKWHLGFGQEKNDWQEPLRPGPQDLGFDYYFGMPVVNSAPPYVFVENDRIVGSDPADPLVYLGRNNKGATPITPIPPEAAQRSANQFGGAKEAHKLFNDYRVGTTLAEKSVEWINARKDHPFFLYLATTNIHHPFTPAKRFQGTSQCGLYGDFIHELDWIVGEVLACLEENGLSDNTLVIFTSDNGGMFNRGGQAAFKAGHRQNGDLLGFKFGVWEGGHRVPMIVRWPGKVKAGTTSNQLIGNVDMLATFAALTQQQLDKAEQADSVNMLPAFIGEPEQPIRDHLVLAPHKGTHLSVRKGKWMYIPSQGSGGFGGRKPGDHTFAGPPAVSFVGSVNSDIEDGKIKKDAPSAQLYDLESDVNQTQNVINDYPEVVKELNALRARYAPPVQKRRPGNVSPRGPGNPAKKTAATPSSRTASFDFESGKLEPWKVVDGEFGHLIGSRDQFFHNQREYNKQGKHYLTTLEPSADAKKGTDMQTGVIVSPLFIPQGRTMTFRIGGGRGPSTYAALCTADGKEVDVARGINDQVMQKAAWDLTPYVGRKVFIKVVDHSTDGWGHVTVDDFQFDAKVLDEYSQSVSD
;
A
#
# COMPACT_ATOMS: atom_id res chain seq x y z
N MET A 1 41.31 60.72 -71.61
CA MET A 1 41.41 59.54 -70.71
C MET A 1 40.02 59.28 -70.14
N LYS A 2 39.13 58.68 -70.96
CA LYS A 2 38.58 57.32 -70.83
C LYS A 2 37.85 57.00 -69.51
N ASN A 3 36.52 57.19 -69.61
CA ASN A 3 35.40 56.34 -69.15
C ASN A 3 34.72 56.57 -67.77
N VAL A 4 33.46 57.00 -67.92
CA VAL A 4 32.22 57.06 -67.09
C VAL A 4 31.71 55.62 -66.73
N PRO A 5 30.58 55.36 -66.02
CA PRO A 5 30.02 55.73 -64.69
C PRO A 5 29.78 54.47 -63.79
N LEU A 6 29.02 54.56 -62.67
CA LEU A 6 27.74 53.82 -62.42
C LEU A 6 27.44 53.61 -60.91
N ILE A 7 26.20 53.95 -60.55
CA ILE A 7 25.44 53.58 -59.35
C ILE A 7 25.30 52.05 -59.26
N LEU A 8 25.33 51.42 -58.07
CA LEU A 8 24.38 50.35 -57.69
C LEU A 8 24.49 49.95 -56.20
N SER A 9 23.40 50.23 -55.49
CA SER A 9 22.76 49.49 -54.39
C SER A 9 23.51 48.30 -53.77
N ALA A 10 23.97 48.45 -52.52
CA ALA A 10 24.33 47.33 -51.66
C ALA A 10 23.06 46.71 -51.06
N SER A 11 22.61 45.60 -51.63
CA SER A 11 21.58 44.74 -51.04
C SER A 11 22.15 43.99 -49.84
N LEU A 12 21.76 44.42 -48.64
CA LEU A 12 22.00 43.70 -47.38
C LEU A 12 21.05 42.49 -47.31
N VAL A 13 21.52 41.32 -47.74
CA VAL A 13 20.83 40.05 -47.47
C VAL A 13 21.13 39.66 -46.03
N LEU A 14 20.22 40.03 -45.12
CA LEU A 14 20.21 39.57 -43.75
C LEU A 14 19.64 38.14 -43.74
N SER A 15 20.51 37.13 -43.85
CA SER A 15 20.11 35.74 -43.60
C SER A 15 19.86 35.56 -42.12
N LEU A 16 18.60 35.65 -41.69
CA LEU A 16 18.16 35.10 -40.40
C LEU A 16 18.32 33.57 -40.46
N ALA A 17 19.48 33.08 -40.05
CA ALA A 17 19.61 31.71 -39.59
C ALA A 17 18.96 31.63 -38.22
N THR A 18 17.65 31.40 -38.18
CA THR A 18 16.97 30.90 -36.99
C THR A 18 17.51 29.49 -36.72
N VAL A 19 18.59 29.40 -35.95
CA VAL A 19 18.96 28.17 -35.26
C VAL A 19 17.86 27.95 -34.23
N SER A 20 16.82 27.20 -34.62
CA SER A 20 15.99 26.52 -33.65
C SER A 20 16.89 25.52 -32.93
N LEU A 21 17.45 25.94 -31.80
CA LEU A 21 17.80 24.99 -30.75
C LEU A 21 16.48 24.36 -30.33
N CYS A 22 16.10 23.26 -30.99
CA CYS A 22 15.25 22.26 -30.38
C CYS A 22 15.98 21.86 -29.10
N ARG A 23 15.61 22.48 -27.97
CA ARG A 23 15.87 21.92 -26.65
C ARG A 23 15.22 20.54 -26.70
N ALA A 24 16.02 19.49 -26.86
CA ALA A 24 15.53 18.13 -26.70
C ALA A 24 14.73 18.14 -25.40
N ALA A 25 13.44 17.79 -25.48
CA ALA A 25 12.68 17.56 -24.27
C ALA A 25 13.47 16.50 -23.49
N ASP A 26 13.95 16.84 -22.29
CA ASP A 26 14.71 15.90 -21.46
C ASP A 26 13.85 14.65 -21.31
N THR A 27 14.32 13.53 -21.85
CA THR A 27 13.61 12.26 -21.80
C THR A 27 13.34 11.92 -20.33
N PRO A 28 12.10 11.59 -19.93
CA PRO A 28 11.82 11.25 -18.53
C PRO A 28 12.75 10.13 -18.06
N PRO A 29 13.30 10.20 -16.83
CA PRO A 29 14.21 9.18 -16.34
C PRO A 29 13.47 7.87 -16.06
N ASN A 30 14.15 6.74 -16.17
CA ASN A 30 13.65 5.53 -15.53
C ASN A 30 13.83 5.65 -14.01
N VAL A 31 13.02 4.93 -13.24
CA VAL A 31 13.14 4.88 -11.78
C VAL A 31 13.16 3.43 -11.31
N VAL A 32 14.19 3.07 -10.56
CA VAL A 32 14.32 1.77 -9.89
C VAL A 32 14.39 1.99 -8.39
N LEU A 33 13.41 1.50 -7.65
CA LEU A 33 13.38 1.48 -6.20
C LEU A 33 13.60 0.05 -5.70
N ILE A 34 14.79 -0.22 -5.17
CA ILE A 34 15.15 -1.48 -4.52
C ILE A 34 14.87 -1.36 -3.02
N PHE A 35 14.01 -2.21 -2.50
CA PHE A 35 13.49 -2.16 -1.14
C PHE A 35 13.71 -3.49 -0.42
N ALA A 36 14.85 -3.59 0.28
CA ALA A 36 15.27 -4.77 1.02
C ALA A 36 14.40 -5.02 2.27
N ASP A 37 14.40 -6.26 2.76
CA ASP A 37 13.57 -6.73 3.87
C ASP A 37 14.46 -7.11 5.05
N ASP A 38 14.31 -6.42 6.19
CA ASP A 38 15.11 -6.62 7.41
C ASP A 38 16.62 -6.33 7.28
N LEU A 39 17.04 -5.52 6.31
CA LEU A 39 18.43 -5.11 6.15
C LEU A 39 18.74 -3.97 7.13
N GLY A 40 19.58 -4.24 8.11
CA GLY A 40 20.02 -3.30 9.11
C GLY A 40 21.01 -2.26 8.58
N TYR A 41 21.15 -1.19 9.35
CA TYR A 41 22.00 -0.05 8.99
C TYR A 41 23.47 -0.44 8.77
N GLY A 42 23.97 -1.44 9.51
CA GLY A 42 25.36 -1.91 9.48
C GLY A 42 25.58 -3.17 8.64
N ASP A 43 24.63 -3.54 7.77
CA ASP A 43 24.75 -4.76 6.94
C ASP A 43 25.55 -4.56 5.64
N LEU A 44 25.95 -3.34 5.30
CA LEU A 44 26.63 -3.03 4.04
C LEU A 44 28.08 -2.56 4.27
N GLY A 45 28.98 -2.90 3.35
CA GLY A 45 30.38 -2.46 3.38
C GLY A 45 30.49 -0.93 3.42
N CYS A 46 29.75 -0.25 2.56
CA CYS A 46 29.63 1.21 2.55
C CYS A 46 28.93 1.80 3.79
N TYR A 47 28.45 1.00 4.74
CA TYR A 47 27.99 1.43 6.07
C TYR A 47 28.82 0.84 7.22
N GLY A 48 29.95 0.20 6.93
CA GLY A 48 30.92 -0.27 7.92
C GLY A 48 30.90 -1.78 8.18
N ALA A 49 30.12 -2.57 7.44
CA ALA A 49 30.16 -4.01 7.56
C ALA A 49 31.53 -4.57 7.12
N SER A 50 32.10 -5.48 7.91
CA SER A 50 33.40 -6.10 7.62
C SER A 50 33.35 -7.62 7.41
N HIS A 51 32.22 -8.27 7.75
CA HIS A 51 32.06 -9.73 7.70
C HIS A 51 31.24 -10.21 6.49
N VAL A 52 30.78 -9.25 5.67
CA VAL A 52 30.12 -9.45 4.38
C VAL A 52 30.77 -8.53 3.35
N GLN A 53 30.61 -8.85 2.07
CA GLN A 53 31.11 -8.08 0.94
C GLN A 53 29.92 -7.68 0.07
N THR A 54 29.75 -6.37 -0.13
CA THR A 54 28.66 -5.80 -0.92
C THR A 54 29.18 -4.91 -2.05
N PRO A 55 30.04 -5.43 -2.95
CA PRO A 55 30.74 -4.60 -3.94
C PRO A 55 29.80 -3.85 -4.90
N ASN A 56 28.64 -4.40 -5.25
CA ASN A 56 27.70 -3.72 -6.15
C ASN A 56 26.96 -2.59 -5.45
N ILE A 57 26.53 -2.79 -4.21
CA ILE A 57 25.89 -1.75 -3.40
C ILE A 57 26.91 -0.69 -2.97
N ASP A 58 28.16 -1.08 -2.71
CA ASP A 58 29.26 -0.16 -2.41
C ASP A 58 29.59 0.69 -3.64
N ARG A 59 29.59 0.09 -4.84
CA ARG A 59 29.68 0.82 -6.12
C ARG A 59 28.51 1.78 -6.30
N LEU A 60 27.28 1.36 -6.01
CA LEU A 60 26.09 2.23 -6.06
C LEU A 60 26.26 3.46 -5.16
N ALA A 61 26.84 3.29 -3.96
CA ALA A 61 27.14 4.40 -3.04
C ALA A 61 28.26 5.30 -3.56
N ALA A 62 29.35 4.72 -4.08
CA ALA A 62 30.48 5.45 -4.64
C ALA A 62 30.10 6.27 -5.88
N GLU A 63 29.19 5.78 -6.71
CA GLU A 63 28.69 6.46 -7.91
C GLU A 63 27.49 7.38 -7.63
N GLY A 64 26.95 7.33 -6.41
CA GLY A 64 25.78 8.09 -6.00
C GLY A 64 26.00 8.88 -4.73
N ARG A 65 24.96 8.89 -3.90
CA ARG A 65 24.90 9.55 -2.62
C ARG A 65 24.39 8.59 -1.55
N ARG A 66 25.09 8.51 -0.43
CA ARG A 66 24.71 7.76 0.76
C ARG A 66 24.00 8.67 1.77
N PHE A 67 22.91 8.22 2.38
CA PHE A 67 22.19 8.97 3.41
C PHE A 67 22.46 8.42 4.81
N THR A 68 22.85 9.26 5.75
CA THR A 68 23.16 8.80 7.11
C THR A 68 21.97 8.90 8.07
N ASP A 69 20.98 9.76 7.79
CA ASP A 69 19.77 10.01 8.61
C ASP A 69 18.48 9.59 7.89
N ALA A 70 18.52 8.40 7.29
CA ALA A 70 17.40 7.79 6.59
C ALA A 70 16.65 6.78 7.47
N HIS A 71 15.32 6.87 7.45
CA HIS A 71 14.46 6.07 8.29
C HIS A 71 13.30 5.45 7.51
N SER A 72 12.95 4.24 7.91
CA SER A 72 11.59 3.75 7.71
C SER A 72 10.71 4.31 8.83
N VAL A 73 9.52 4.82 8.51
CA VAL A 73 8.64 5.41 9.53
C VAL A 73 7.98 4.36 10.44
N SER A 74 8.20 3.08 10.16
CA SER A 74 7.89 1.97 11.04
C SER A 74 9.06 0.99 11.12
N ALA A 75 9.15 0.31 12.26
CA ALA A 75 10.10 -0.78 12.46
C ALA A 75 9.52 -2.14 12.02
N VAL A 76 8.49 -2.16 11.17
CA VAL A 76 7.78 -3.37 10.75
C VAL A 76 7.39 -3.30 9.27
N CYS A 77 7.70 -4.35 8.51
CA CYS A 77 7.45 -4.46 7.07
C CYS A 77 6.11 -3.90 6.53
N THR A 78 4.94 -4.43 6.94
CA THR A 78 3.63 -3.99 6.41
C THR A 78 3.38 -2.48 6.58
N PRO A 79 3.46 -1.89 7.79
CA PRO A 79 3.27 -0.45 7.94
C PRO A 79 4.33 0.39 7.21
N SER A 80 5.57 -0.08 7.10
CA SER A 80 6.60 0.58 6.30
C SER A 80 6.25 0.61 4.81
N ARG A 81 5.78 -0.51 4.25
CA ARG A 81 5.34 -0.62 2.85
C ARG A 81 4.11 0.23 2.59
N TYR A 82 3.17 0.26 3.52
CA TYR A 82 2.02 1.16 3.46
C TYR A 82 2.48 2.62 3.36
N ALA A 83 3.39 3.05 4.24
CA ALA A 83 3.88 4.43 4.24
C ALA A 83 4.65 4.79 2.97
N LEU A 84 5.49 3.87 2.49
CA LEU A 84 6.24 4.04 1.24
C LEU A 84 5.30 4.26 0.05
N LEU A 85 4.31 3.39 -0.14
CA LEU A 85 3.45 3.44 -1.31
C LEU A 85 2.43 4.58 -1.27
N THR A 86 1.93 4.93 -0.07
CA THR A 86 0.83 5.89 0.08
C THR A 86 1.25 7.29 0.51
N GLY A 87 2.52 7.48 0.89
CA GLY A 87 2.99 8.74 1.46
C GLY A 87 2.34 9.12 2.79
N GLN A 88 1.69 8.19 3.49
CA GLN A 88 0.99 8.44 4.76
C GLN A 88 1.59 7.63 5.91
N TYR A 89 1.66 8.24 7.10
CA TYR A 89 2.05 7.49 8.29
C TYR A 89 1.08 6.32 8.52
N PRO A 90 1.58 5.14 8.94
CA PRO A 90 0.77 3.94 9.08
C PRO A 90 -0.30 4.06 10.17
N LEU A 91 -0.18 5.03 11.09
CA LEU A 91 -1.21 5.38 12.07
C LEU A 91 -2.54 5.85 11.42
N ARG A 92 -2.50 6.31 10.17
CA ARG A 92 -3.69 6.73 9.40
C ARG A 92 -4.41 5.55 8.74
N GLY A 93 -3.72 4.42 8.58
CA GLY A 93 -4.29 3.20 8.00
C GLY A 93 -5.43 2.60 8.83
N ASN A 94 -6.15 1.62 8.25
CA ASN A 94 -7.28 0.93 8.88
C ASN A 94 -8.40 1.85 9.40
N GLY A 95 -8.67 2.94 8.69
CA GLY A 95 -9.65 3.95 9.10
C GLY A 95 -9.22 4.73 10.35
N GLY A 96 -7.92 5.02 10.48
CA GLY A 96 -7.34 5.72 11.63
C GLY A 96 -7.10 4.85 12.86
N ARG A 97 -7.29 3.53 12.78
CA ARG A 97 -6.91 2.59 13.87
C ARG A 97 -5.40 2.29 13.88
N GLY A 98 -4.74 2.59 12.78
CA GLY A 98 -3.32 2.34 12.55
C GLY A 98 -3.02 0.91 12.09
N ILE A 99 -1.91 0.79 11.38
CA ILE A 99 -1.27 -0.46 11.00
C ILE A 99 0.00 -0.55 11.86
N TRP A 100 0.04 -1.51 12.79
CA TRP A 100 1.10 -1.59 13.80
C TRP A 100 1.93 -2.88 13.70
N GLY A 101 1.55 -3.80 12.81
CA GLY A 101 2.13 -5.13 12.73
C GLY A 101 2.07 -5.68 11.31
N PRO A 102 2.67 -6.85 11.10
CA PRO A 102 2.58 -7.55 9.82
C PRO A 102 1.13 -7.91 9.50
N ALA A 103 0.75 -7.77 8.22
CA ALA A 103 -0.56 -8.16 7.75
C ALA A 103 -0.75 -9.68 7.89
N PRO A 104 -1.86 -10.17 8.48
CA PRO A 104 -2.18 -11.58 8.46
C PRO A 104 -2.35 -12.11 7.03
N VAL A 105 -2.16 -13.41 6.82
CA VAL A 105 -2.33 -14.07 5.52
C VAL A 105 -3.74 -13.92 4.92
N THR A 106 -4.75 -13.67 5.76
CA THR A 106 -6.14 -13.44 5.35
C THR A 106 -6.51 -11.95 5.28
N SER A 107 -5.54 -11.04 5.41
CA SER A 107 -5.79 -9.60 5.39
C SER A 107 -6.36 -9.20 4.03
N SER A 108 -7.45 -8.42 4.07
CA SER A 108 -7.84 -7.62 2.91
C SER A 108 -6.72 -6.66 2.50
N LEU A 109 -6.82 -6.12 1.30
CA LEU A 109 -5.95 -5.05 0.85
C LEU A 109 -6.03 -3.87 1.84
N LEU A 110 -4.88 -3.52 2.40
CA LEU A 110 -4.78 -2.51 3.45
C LEU A 110 -4.77 -1.07 2.90
N VAL A 111 -4.44 -0.92 1.63
CA VAL A 111 -4.46 0.36 0.92
C VAL A 111 -5.84 0.50 0.26
N ASP A 112 -6.50 1.61 0.55
CA ASP A 112 -7.74 2.00 -0.11
C ASP A 112 -7.44 2.31 -1.59
N THR A 113 -8.13 1.66 -2.53
CA THR A 113 -7.86 1.77 -3.97
C THR A 113 -8.15 3.16 -4.53
N GLU A 114 -8.85 4.01 -3.78
CA GLU A 114 -9.08 5.42 -4.15
C GLU A 114 -7.91 6.33 -3.74
N LYS A 115 -6.90 5.80 -3.02
CA LYS A 115 -5.71 6.58 -2.65
C LYS A 115 -4.69 6.55 -3.78
N THR A 116 -4.18 7.73 -4.14
CA THR A 116 -3.00 7.85 -4.98
C THR A 116 -1.80 7.17 -4.33
N THR A 117 -1.15 6.28 -5.06
CA THR A 117 0.09 5.62 -4.67
C THR A 117 1.27 6.09 -5.52
N ILE A 118 2.50 5.71 -5.13
CA ILE A 118 3.69 5.98 -5.95
C ILE A 118 3.57 5.43 -7.37
N ALA A 119 2.90 4.29 -7.55
CA ALA A 119 2.71 3.71 -8.87
C ALA A 119 1.71 4.51 -9.71
N ASP A 120 0.63 5.02 -9.11
CA ASP A 120 -0.31 5.93 -9.78
C ASP A 120 0.39 7.20 -10.26
N VAL A 121 1.27 7.77 -9.43
CA VAL A 121 2.11 8.92 -9.82
C VAL A 121 2.91 8.60 -11.09
N PHE A 122 3.64 7.48 -11.15
CA PHE A 122 4.39 7.16 -12.36
C PHE A 122 3.49 6.86 -13.56
N LYS A 123 2.42 6.08 -13.35
CA LYS A 123 1.47 5.70 -14.39
C LYS A 123 0.77 6.91 -15.02
N ASN A 124 0.38 7.88 -14.22
CA ASN A 124 -0.22 9.14 -14.69
C ASN A 124 0.73 9.99 -15.56
N SER A 125 2.04 9.75 -15.45
CA SER A 125 3.07 10.37 -16.30
C SER A 125 3.54 9.48 -17.45
N GLY A 126 2.80 8.42 -17.78
CA GLY A 126 3.06 7.56 -18.95
C GLY A 126 4.15 6.52 -18.75
N TYR A 127 4.53 6.21 -17.50
CA TYR A 127 5.50 5.17 -17.20
C TYR A 127 4.85 3.79 -17.26
N SER A 128 5.60 2.79 -17.72
CA SER A 128 5.29 1.40 -17.37
C SER A 128 5.64 1.15 -15.90
N THR A 129 4.74 0.55 -15.14
CA THR A 129 4.93 0.34 -13.70
C THR A 129 4.95 -1.13 -13.33
N ALA A 130 5.91 -1.55 -12.52
CA ALA A 130 5.96 -2.93 -12.02
C ALA A 130 6.38 -3.03 -10.55
N ALA A 131 5.78 -4.00 -9.87
CA ALA A 131 6.20 -4.45 -8.54
C ALA A 131 6.74 -5.87 -8.62
N PHE A 132 7.95 -6.10 -8.09
CA PHE A 132 8.55 -7.42 -7.98
C PHE A 132 8.84 -7.76 -6.52
N GLY A 133 8.58 -9.01 -6.14
CA GLY A 133 8.93 -9.54 -4.83
C GLY A 133 7.82 -9.43 -3.79
N LYS A 134 8.18 -9.06 -2.57
CA LYS A 134 7.28 -9.11 -1.40
C LYS A 134 6.23 -8.01 -1.44
N TRP A 135 4.95 -8.39 -1.45
CA TRP A 135 3.84 -7.44 -1.38
C TRP A 135 3.45 -7.05 0.06
N HIS A 136 2.95 -8.02 0.84
CA HIS A 136 2.63 -7.90 2.27
C HIS A 136 1.63 -6.79 2.67
N LEU A 137 0.75 -6.39 1.76
CA LEU A 137 -0.32 -5.41 2.00
C LEU A 137 -1.74 -6.00 1.86
N GLY A 138 -1.85 -7.33 1.70
CA GLY A 138 -3.12 -8.03 1.54
C GLY A 138 -3.69 -7.97 0.13
N PHE A 139 -4.81 -8.67 -0.07
CA PHE A 139 -5.58 -8.76 -1.31
C PHE A 139 -7.08 -8.83 -0.98
N GLY A 140 -7.96 -8.46 -1.89
CA GLY A 140 -9.42 -8.53 -1.63
C GLY A 140 -9.95 -7.34 -0.83
N GLN A 141 -11.27 -7.13 -0.84
CA GLN A 141 -11.90 -5.96 -0.21
C GLN A 141 -12.14 -6.15 1.29
N GLU A 142 -12.85 -7.21 1.68
CA GLU A 142 -13.20 -7.46 3.09
C GLU A 142 -12.26 -8.46 3.78
N LYS A 143 -11.78 -9.45 3.01
CA LYS A 143 -10.84 -10.48 3.43
C LYS A 143 -10.09 -11.01 2.20
N ASN A 144 -8.91 -11.57 2.43
CA ASN A 144 -8.26 -12.44 1.45
C ASN A 144 -8.63 -13.89 1.74
N ASP A 145 -9.52 -14.47 0.95
CA ASP A 145 -9.84 -15.89 0.97
C ASP A 145 -9.09 -16.70 -0.10
N TRP A 146 -8.15 -16.06 -0.80
CA TRP A 146 -7.28 -16.65 -1.80
C TRP A 146 -7.98 -17.17 -3.06
N GLN A 147 -9.21 -16.71 -3.30
CA GLN A 147 -9.94 -16.97 -4.53
C GLN A 147 -9.43 -16.07 -5.66
N GLU A 148 -9.05 -16.66 -6.79
CA GLU A 148 -8.58 -15.93 -7.97
C GLU A 148 -9.77 -15.34 -8.77
N PRO A 149 -9.59 -14.16 -9.42
CA PRO A 149 -8.41 -13.30 -9.36
C PRO A 149 -8.25 -12.65 -7.98
N LEU A 150 -7.00 -12.53 -7.53
CA LEU A 150 -6.63 -11.89 -6.26
C LEU A 150 -6.77 -10.37 -6.39
N ARG A 151 -8.00 -9.88 -6.37
CA ARG A 151 -8.34 -8.46 -6.50
C ARG A 151 -9.31 -7.97 -5.42
N PRO A 152 -9.21 -6.71 -4.98
CA PRO A 152 -8.16 -5.74 -5.36
C PRO A 152 -6.76 -6.15 -4.86
N GLY A 153 -5.73 -5.75 -5.59
CA GLY A 153 -4.32 -6.07 -5.34
C GLY A 153 -3.38 -5.01 -5.92
N PRO A 154 -2.09 -5.33 -6.20
CA PRO A 154 -1.12 -4.39 -6.75
C PRO A 154 -1.60 -3.66 -8.01
N GLN A 155 -2.33 -4.35 -8.89
CA GLN A 155 -2.82 -3.78 -10.15
C GLN A 155 -3.95 -2.76 -9.96
N ASP A 156 -4.60 -2.77 -8.81
CA ASP A 156 -5.62 -1.79 -8.42
C ASP A 156 -5.00 -0.64 -7.61
N LEU A 157 -3.67 -0.61 -7.50
CA LEU A 157 -2.85 0.42 -6.85
C LEU A 157 -1.77 0.92 -7.80
N GLY A 158 -2.13 1.15 -9.06
CA GLY A 158 -1.28 1.80 -10.06
C GLY A 158 -0.28 0.90 -10.79
N PHE A 159 0.05 -0.30 -10.31
CA PHE A 159 1.03 -1.17 -10.99
C PHE A 159 0.44 -1.86 -12.23
N ASP A 160 1.13 -1.81 -13.37
CA ASP A 160 0.71 -2.53 -14.59
C ASP A 160 1.01 -4.03 -14.46
N TYR A 161 2.12 -4.36 -13.80
CA TYR A 161 2.60 -5.72 -13.65
C TYR A 161 3.04 -6.02 -12.21
N TYR A 162 2.73 -7.22 -11.74
CA TYR A 162 3.22 -7.72 -10.46
C TYR A 162 3.76 -9.14 -10.61
N PHE A 163 4.91 -9.43 -9.99
CA PHE A 163 5.38 -10.80 -9.81
C PHE A 163 6.07 -10.95 -8.46
N GLY A 164 5.61 -11.85 -7.60
CA GLY A 164 6.34 -12.14 -6.37
C GLY A 164 5.52 -12.82 -5.29
N MET A 165 5.93 -12.63 -4.04
CA MET A 165 5.32 -13.28 -2.88
C MET A 165 4.23 -12.41 -2.30
N PRO A 166 2.99 -12.92 -2.19
CA PRO A 166 1.86 -12.12 -1.73
C PRO A 166 1.97 -11.67 -0.26
N VAL A 167 2.75 -12.37 0.57
CA VAL A 167 2.89 -12.09 2.02
C VAL A 167 4.34 -11.89 2.43
N VAL A 168 5.05 -12.94 2.87
CA VAL A 168 6.47 -12.91 3.27
C VAL A 168 7.03 -14.32 3.12
N ASN A 169 8.33 -14.48 2.89
CA ASN A 169 8.97 -15.79 2.71
C ASN A 169 8.99 -16.66 3.98
N SER A 170 8.72 -16.11 5.17
CA SER A 170 8.58 -16.88 6.42
C SER A 170 7.14 -17.30 6.78
N ALA A 171 6.16 -16.94 5.95
CA ALA A 171 4.75 -17.24 6.18
C ALA A 171 4.08 -17.78 4.91
N PRO A 172 3.08 -18.66 5.05
CA PRO A 172 2.32 -19.16 3.91
C PRO A 172 1.63 -18.03 3.13
N PRO A 173 1.25 -18.26 1.84
CA PRO A 173 1.05 -19.58 1.20
C PRO A 173 2.26 -20.22 0.51
N TYR A 174 3.46 -19.61 0.47
CA TYR A 174 4.62 -20.17 -0.23
C TYR A 174 4.33 -20.50 -1.71
N VAL A 175 3.73 -19.55 -2.41
CA VAL A 175 3.52 -19.56 -3.87
C VAL A 175 3.90 -18.19 -4.43
N PHE A 176 4.20 -18.14 -5.73
CA PHE A 176 4.29 -16.88 -6.45
C PHE A 176 2.92 -16.44 -6.95
N VAL A 177 2.70 -15.14 -7.03
CA VAL A 177 1.58 -14.51 -7.72
C VAL A 177 2.15 -13.68 -8.87
N GLU A 178 1.56 -13.83 -10.05
CA GLU A 178 1.82 -13.02 -11.22
C GLU A 178 0.52 -12.29 -11.60
N ASN A 179 0.56 -10.96 -11.58
CA ASN A 179 -0.59 -10.07 -11.67
C ASN A 179 -1.62 -10.34 -10.56
N ASP A 180 -2.72 -10.99 -10.89
CA ASP A 180 -3.81 -11.32 -9.98
C ASP A 180 -4.04 -12.84 -9.86
N ARG A 181 -3.07 -13.65 -10.28
CA ARG A 181 -3.17 -15.12 -10.24
C ARG A 181 -1.93 -15.75 -9.64
N ILE A 182 -2.14 -16.82 -8.89
CA ILE A 182 -1.13 -17.73 -8.40
C ILE A 182 -0.47 -18.41 -9.61
N VAL A 183 0.85 -18.38 -9.65
CA VAL A 183 1.63 -19.01 -10.72
C VAL A 183 1.46 -20.52 -10.66
N GLY A 184 1.02 -21.12 -11.77
CA GLY A 184 0.71 -22.55 -11.82
C GLY A 184 -0.60 -22.91 -11.12
N SER A 185 -1.55 -21.97 -11.00
CA SER A 185 -2.89 -22.28 -10.50
C SER A 185 -3.65 -23.23 -11.45
N ASP A 186 -4.42 -24.13 -10.85
CA ASP A 186 -5.33 -25.04 -11.52
C ASP A 186 -6.70 -24.92 -10.84
N PRO A 187 -7.77 -24.52 -11.55
CA PRO A 187 -9.12 -24.47 -10.99
C PRO A 187 -9.61 -25.81 -10.40
N ALA A 188 -9.06 -26.95 -10.85
CA ALA A 188 -9.37 -28.27 -10.30
C ALA A 188 -8.59 -28.61 -9.02
N ASP A 189 -7.53 -27.86 -8.69
CA ASP A 189 -6.72 -27.99 -7.46
C ASP A 189 -6.46 -26.60 -6.84
N PRO A 190 -7.52 -25.88 -6.38
CA PRO A 190 -7.38 -24.51 -5.91
C PRO A 190 -6.55 -24.41 -4.64
N LEU A 191 -5.99 -23.23 -4.37
CA LEU A 191 -5.31 -22.94 -3.11
C LEU A 191 -6.36 -22.79 -2.00
N VAL A 192 -6.33 -23.66 -0.98
CA VAL A 192 -7.35 -23.69 0.09
C VAL A 192 -6.72 -23.36 1.43
N TYR A 193 -7.21 -22.32 2.11
CA TYR A 193 -6.78 -21.99 3.46
C TYR A 193 -7.33 -22.98 4.50
N LEU A 194 -6.43 -23.73 5.16
CA LEU A 194 -6.77 -24.76 6.15
C LEU A 194 -6.74 -24.23 7.60
N GLY A 195 -6.30 -22.97 7.79
CA GLY A 195 -6.10 -22.40 9.11
C GLY A 195 -4.99 -23.11 9.91
N ARG A 196 -5.00 -22.90 11.23
CA ARG A 196 -3.92 -23.36 12.13
C ARG A 196 -3.81 -24.88 12.29
N ASN A 197 -4.90 -25.62 12.03
CA ASN A 197 -4.89 -27.09 12.16
C ASN A 197 -4.11 -27.75 11.01
N ASN A 198 -3.99 -27.06 9.87
CA ASN A 198 -3.18 -27.37 8.67
C ASN A 198 -3.08 -28.84 8.23
N LYS A 199 -3.99 -29.70 8.67
CA LYS A 199 -4.05 -31.11 8.30
C LYS A 199 -4.37 -31.22 6.81
N GLY A 200 -3.49 -31.86 6.06
CA GLY A 200 -3.59 -31.94 4.60
C GLY A 200 -2.96 -30.75 3.87
N ALA A 201 -2.16 -29.91 4.56
CA ALA A 201 -1.39 -28.87 3.89
C ALA A 201 -0.45 -29.45 2.84
N THR A 202 -0.32 -28.76 1.72
CA THR A 202 0.57 -29.15 0.63
C THR A 202 2.03 -29.03 1.09
N PRO A 203 2.88 -30.04 0.82
CA PRO A 203 4.30 -29.98 1.16
C PRO A 203 5.01 -28.77 0.54
N ILE A 204 5.97 -28.22 1.28
CA ILE A 204 6.80 -27.07 0.87
C ILE A 204 8.28 -27.46 0.93
N THR A 205 9.13 -26.65 0.30
CA THR A 205 10.58 -26.90 0.27
C THR A 205 11.15 -27.12 1.68
N PRO A 206 11.92 -28.19 1.93
CA PRO A 206 12.57 -28.34 3.23
C PRO A 206 13.67 -27.28 3.40
N ILE A 207 13.71 -26.66 4.58
CA ILE A 207 14.77 -25.72 4.98
C ILE A 207 15.45 -26.25 6.23
N PRO A 208 16.78 -26.09 6.37
CA PRO A 208 17.49 -26.59 7.53
C PRO A 208 17.32 -25.62 8.72
N PRO A 209 17.50 -26.07 9.98
CA PRO A 209 17.30 -25.24 11.16
C PRO A 209 18.13 -23.94 11.20
N GLU A 210 19.34 -23.96 10.63
CA GLU A 210 20.26 -22.82 10.52
C GLU A 210 19.75 -21.71 9.60
N ALA A 211 18.83 -22.00 8.67
CA ALA A 211 18.14 -20.98 7.87
C ALA A 211 17.14 -20.15 8.70
N ALA A 212 17.08 -20.36 10.01
CA ALA A 212 16.02 -19.90 10.90
C ALA A 212 14.64 -20.50 10.56
N GLN A 213 13.67 -20.31 11.46
CA GLN A 213 12.36 -20.94 11.35
C GLN A 213 11.42 -20.14 10.45
N ARG A 214 10.60 -20.86 9.67
CA ARG A 214 9.40 -20.32 9.02
C ARG A 214 8.15 -21.01 9.58
N SER A 215 7.00 -20.39 9.35
CA SER A 215 5.71 -20.94 9.76
C SER A 215 5.39 -22.22 8.99
N ALA A 216 4.71 -23.18 9.62
CA ALA A 216 4.19 -24.33 8.88
C ALA A 216 3.24 -23.87 7.76
N ASN A 217 3.18 -24.60 6.65
CA ASN A 217 2.19 -24.30 5.61
C ASN A 217 0.77 -24.42 6.20
N GLN A 218 -0.10 -23.48 5.84
CA GLN A 218 -1.50 -23.43 6.27
C GLN A 218 -2.46 -23.60 5.09
N PHE A 219 -1.95 -24.03 3.94
CA PHE A 219 -2.73 -24.18 2.71
C PHE A 219 -2.62 -25.59 2.15
N GLY A 220 -3.75 -26.10 1.66
CA GLY A 220 -3.85 -27.30 0.84
C GLY A 220 -4.12 -26.95 -0.62
N GLY A 221 -4.09 -27.97 -1.48
CA GLY A 221 -4.25 -27.81 -2.92
C GLY A 221 -3.11 -27.03 -3.57
N ALA A 222 -3.34 -26.49 -4.77
CA ALA A 222 -2.37 -25.76 -5.58
C ALA A 222 -1.00 -26.45 -5.63
N LYS A 223 -0.99 -27.77 -5.89
CA LYS A 223 0.22 -28.60 -5.81
C LYS A 223 1.28 -28.16 -6.79
N GLU A 224 0.90 -27.80 -8.01
CA GLU A 224 1.85 -27.29 -9.01
C GLU A 224 2.42 -25.93 -8.61
N ALA A 225 1.60 -25.02 -8.10
CA ALA A 225 2.08 -23.73 -7.58
C ALA A 225 3.12 -23.88 -6.45
N HIS A 226 2.88 -24.79 -5.50
CA HIS A 226 3.84 -25.08 -4.42
C HIS A 226 5.12 -25.76 -4.94
N LYS A 227 5.07 -26.53 -6.02
CA LYS A 227 6.28 -27.10 -6.65
C LYS A 227 7.13 -26.04 -7.35
N LEU A 228 6.49 -25.04 -7.95
CA LEU A 228 7.18 -23.92 -8.60
C LEU A 228 7.84 -22.99 -7.59
N PHE A 229 7.30 -22.90 -6.37
CA PHE A 229 7.92 -22.15 -5.29
C PHE A 229 9.09 -22.92 -4.67
N ASN A 230 10.29 -22.36 -4.76
CA ASN A 230 11.48 -22.88 -4.11
C ASN A 230 12.18 -21.75 -3.36
N ASP A 231 12.25 -21.88 -2.03
CA ASP A 231 12.87 -20.89 -1.14
C ASP A 231 14.28 -20.48 -1.57
N TYR A 232 15.09 -21.41 -2.11
CA TYR A 232 16.46 -21.15 -2.55
C TYR A 232 16.58 -20.46 -3.92
N ARG A 233 15.45 -20.23 -4.60
CA ARG A 233 15.41 -19.59 -5.92
C ARG A 233 14.68 -18.26 -5.94
N VAL A 234 14.05 -17.85 -4.82
CA VAL A 234 13.25 -16.63 -4.76
C VAL A 234 14.07 -15.42 -5.21
N GLY A 235 15.24 -15.17 -4.61
CA GLY A 235 16.10 -14.04 -4.96
C GLY A 235 16.52 -14.04 -6.44
N THR A 236 17.02 -15.18 -6.93
CA THR A 236 17.43 -15.33 -8.34
C THR A 236 16.27 -15.14 -9.32
N THR A 237 15.09 -15.68 -9.03
CA THR A 237 13.92 -15.54 -9.90
C THR A 237 13.42 -14.09 -9.93
N LEU A 238 13.52 -13.35 -8.82
CA LEU A 238 13.19 -11.93 -8.81
C LEU A 238 14.19 -11.11 -9.66
N ALA A 239 15.48 -11.40 -9.61
CA ALA A 239 16.48 -10.76 -10.46
C ALA A 239 16.22 -11.06 -11.95
N GLU A 240 16.08 -12.33 -12.31
CA GLU A 240 15.78 -12.80 -13.68
C GLU A 240 14.54 -12.07 -14.24
N LYS A 241 13.42 -12.12 -13.51
CA LYS A 241 12.16 -11.48 -13.92
C LYS A 241 12.27 -9.95 -14.02
N SER A 242 13.05 -9.30 -13.16
CA SER A 242 13.27 -7.85 -13.21
C SER A 242 14.07 -7.45 -14.46
N VAL A 243 15.15 -8.17 -14.75
CA VAL A 243 16.01 -7.95 -15.92
C VAL A 243 15.23 -8.21 -17.21
N GLU A 244 14.47 -9.30 -17.29
CA GLU A 244 13.57 -9.60 -18.41
C GLU A 244 12.56 -8.46 -18.65
N TRP A 245 11.97 -7.92 -17.59
CA TRP A 245 10.98 -6.87 -17.68
C TRP A 245 11.56 -5.52 -18.14
N ILE A 246 12.75 -5.15 -17.64
CA ILE A 246 13.50 -3.96 -18.06
C ILE A 246 13.88 -4.09 -19.55
N ASN A 247 14.47 -5.21 -19.96
CA ASN A 247 14.88 -5.46 -21.34
C ASN A 247 13.72 -5.29 -22.34
N ALA A 248 12.52 -5.73 -21.97
CA ALA A 248 11.33 -5.62 -22.80
C ALA A 248 10.76 -4.19 -22.93
N ARG A 249 11.26 -3.22 -22.14
CA ARG A 249 10.73 -1.85 -22.04
C ARG A 249 11.79 -0.77 -22.13
N LYS A 250 13.01 -1.11 -22.54
CA LYS A 250 14.15 -0.18 -22.63
C LYS A 250 13.89 1.09 -23.47
N ASP A 251 12.93 1.05 -24.38
CA ASP A 251 12.57 2.19 -25.25
C ASP A 251 11.51 3.13 -24.65
N HIS A 252 11.02 2.85 -23.43
CA HIS A 252 9.98 3.61 -22.74
C HIS A 252 10.35 3.87 -21.26
N PRO A 253 9.94 5.01 -20.68
CA PRO A 253 10.17 5.27 -19.26
C PRO A 253 9.46 4.23 -18.39
N PHE A 254 10.14 3.76 -17.35
CA PHE A 254 9.58 2.78 -16.44
C PHE A 254 9.85 3.09 -14.97
N PHE A 255 8.93 2.63 -14.12
CA PHE A 255 9.08 2.58 -12.67
C PHE A 255 9.07 1.13 -12.20
N LEU A 256 10.17 0.71 -11.59
CA LEU A 256 10.36 -0.61 -11.02
C LEU A 256 10.44 -0.51 -9.49
N TYR A 257 9.46 -1.08 -8.80
CA TYR A 257 9.51 -1.35 -7.36
C TYR A 257 9.98 -2.79 -7.12
N LEU A 258 11.27 -2.97 -6.83
CA LEU A 258 11.88 -4.27 -6.54
C LEU A 258 11.98 -4.48 -5.03
N ALA A 259 10.99 -5.13 -4.45
CA ALA A 259 10.89 -5.42 -3.03
C ALA A 259 11.42 -6.83 -2.72
N THR A 260 12.74 -6.97 -2.57
CA THR A 260 13.38 -8.28 -2.34
C THR A 260 12.91 -8.92 -1.03
N THR A 261 12.95 -10.25 -0.95
CA THR A 261 12.90 -10.95 0.36
C THR A 261 14.20 -10.90 1.09
N ASN A 262 15.29 -10.57 0.40
CA ASN A 262 16.59 -10.49 1.00
C ASN A 262 16.61 -9.28 1.97
N ILE A 263 16.96 -9.44 3.24
CA ILE A 263 17.49 -10.66 3.89
C ILE A 263 16.56 -11.27 4.95
N HIS A 264 15.26 -11.03 4.86
CA HIS A 264 14.28 -11.58 5.79
C HIS A 264 14.34 -13.11 5.87
N HIS A 265 14.30 -13.63 7.09
CA HIS A 265 14.26 -15.06 7.34
C HIS A 265 13.08 -15.78 6.62
N PRO A 266 13.14 -17.08 6.36
CA PRO A 266 14.31 -17.92 6.49
C PRO A 266 15.42 -17.49 5.50
N PHE A 267 16.67 -17.62 5.93
CA PHE A 267 17.84 -17.26 5.14
C PHE A 267 18.14 -18.41 4.18
N THR A 268 17.58 -18.35 2.97
CA THR A 268 17.67 -19.40 1.95
C THR A 268 18.34 -18.89 0.69
N PRO A 269 19.62 -18.45 0.76
CA PRO A 269 20.34 -17.98 -0.41
C PRO A 269 20.51 -19.09 -1.44
N ALA A 270 20.51 -18.74 -2.74
CA ALA A 270 20.80 -19.70 -3.79
C ALA A 270 22.14 -20.41 -3.57
N LYS A 271 22.24 -21.65 -4.04
CA LYS A 271 23.37 -22.57 -3.75
C LYS A 271 24.76 -21.94 -3.96
N ARG A 272 24.91 -21.05 -4.96
CA ARG A 272 26.20 -20.39 -5.26
C ARG A 272 26.65 -19.37 -4.20
N PHE A 273 25.76 -18.91 -3.33
CA PHE A 273 26.06 -17.93 -2.29
C PHE A 273 26.28 -18.57 -0.91
N GLN A 274 25.91 -19.83 -0.74
CA GLN A 274 26.07 -20.54 0.54
C GLN A 274 27.55 -20.73 0.88
N GLY A 275 27.96 -20.24 2.04
CA GLY A 275 29.35 -20.25 2.52
C GLY A 275 30.25 -19.17 1.91
N THR A 276 29.67 -18.14 1.28
CA THR A 276 30.47 -17.04 0.67
C THR A 276 30.78 -15.92 1.65
N SER A 277 30.02 -15.80 2.74
CA SER A 277 30.22 -14.79 3.79
C SER A 277 30.89 -15.36 5.04
N GLN A 278 31.31 -14.48 5.95
CA GLN A 278 31.90 -14.86 7.24
C GLN A 278 30.86 -15.01 8.35
N CYS A 279 29.57 -14.77 8.07
CA CYS A 279 28.49 -14.80 9.07
C CYS A 279 27.34 -15.75 8.70
N GLY A 280 27.65 -16.81 7.93
CA GLY A 280 26.75 -17.92 7.61
C GLY A 280 25.60 -17.50 6.69
N LEU A 281 24.48 -18.23 6.74
CA LEU A 281 23.35 -18.01 5.82
C LEU A 281 22.79 -16.57 5.87
N TYR A 282 22.93 -15.87 6.99
CA TYR A 282 22.58 -14.45 7.11
C TYR A 282 23.39 -13.59 6.13
N GLY A 283 24.73 -13.69 6.19
CA GLY A 283 25.62 -12.94 5.31
C GLY A 283 25.59 -13.42 3.87
N ASP A 284 25.40 -14.72 3.66
CA ASP A 284 25.25 -15.30 2.32
C ASP A 284 24.01 -14.72 1.61
N PHE A 285 22.95 -14.43 2.36
CA PHE A 285 21.74 -13.79 1.83
C PHE A 285 21.94 -12.30 1.54
N ILE A 286 22.86 -11.62 2.27
CA ILE A 286 23.34 -10.28 1.94
C ILE A 286 24.14 -10.30 0.63
N HIS A 287 25.02 -11.30 0.44
CA HIS A 287 25.77 -11.44 -0.81
C HIS A 287 24.84 -11.70 -2.01
N GLU A 288 23.77 -12.47 -1.83
CA GLU A 288 22.75 -12.62 -2.86
C GLU A 288 22.01 -11.30 -3.14
N LEU A 289 21.67 -10.51 -2.11
CA LEU A 289 21.08 -9.18 -2.30
C LEU A 289 22.00 -8.26 -3.11
N ASP A 290 23.28 -8.22 -2.77
CA ASP A 290 24.29 -7.45 -3.51
C ASP A 290 24.36 -7.89 -4.98
N TRP A 291 24.35 -9.20 -5.24
CA TRP A 291 24.30 -9.71 -6.60
C TRP A 291 23.01 -9.30 -7.34
N ILE A 292 21.84 -9.36 -6.71
CA ILE A 292 20.57 -8.90 -7.32
C ILE A 292 20.68 -7.43 -7.75
N VAL A 293 21.26 -6.57 -6.89
CA VAL A 293 21.53 -5.17 -7.23
C VAL A 293 22.49 -5.07 -8.42
N GLY A 294 23.55 -5.88 -8.42
CA GLY A 294 24.50 -5.97 -9.53
C GLY A 294 23.84 -6.30 -10.87
N GLU A 295 22.93 -7.28 -10.92
CA GLU A 295 22.22 -7.66 -12.15
C GLU A 295 21.36 -6.53 -12.70
N VAL A 296 20.65 -5.81 -11.81
CA VAL A 296 19.83 -4.66 -12.21
C VAL A 296 20.72 -3.55 -12.76
N LEU A 297 21.83 -3.23 -12.09
CA LEU A 297 22.76 -2.21 -12.57
C LEU A 297 23.42 -2.59 -13.90
N ALA A 298 23.85 -3.85 -14.05
CA ALA A 298 24.40 -4.36 -15.31
C ALA A 298 23.37 -4.28 -16.45
N CYS A 299 22.11 -4.66 -16.20
CA CYS A 299 21.04 -4.54 -17.18
C CYS A 299 20.81 -3.09 -17.63
N LEU A 300 20.85 -2.12 -16.71
CA LEU A 300 20.75 -0.69 -17.05
C LEU A 300 21.95 -0.23 -17.90
N GLU A 301 23.16 -0.68 -17.57
CA GLU A 301 24.39 -0.36 -18.32
C GLU A 301 24.36 -0.95 -19.74
N GLU A 302 24.02 -2.23 -19.86
CA GLU A 302 23.95 -2.97 -21.14
C GLU A 302 22.91 -2.40 -22.10
N ASN A 303 21.81 -1.83 -21.58
CA ASN A 303 20.78 -1.18 -22.38
C ASN A 303 21.04 0.33 -22.61
N GLY A 304 22.16 0.88 -22.12
CA GLY A 304 22.46 2.31 -22.24
C GLY A 304 21.51 3.22 -21.46
N LEU A 305 20.87 2.71 -20.41
CA LEU A 305 19.87 3.41 -19.59
C LEU A 305 20.46 4.06 -18.34
N SER A 306 21.68 3.69 -17.94
CA SER A 306 22.31 4.10 -16.69
C SER A 306 22.30 5.61 -16.45
N ASP A 307 22.62 6.42 -17.46
CA ASP A 307 22.75 7.87 -17.30
C ASP A 307 21.40 8.57 -17.05
N ASN A 308 20.30 7.98 -17.52
CA ASN A 308 18.96 8.50 -17.34
C ASN A 308 18.08 7.59 -16.47
N THR A 309 18.68 6.96 -15.45
CA THR A 309 17.95 6.16 -14.47
C THR A 309 18.27 6.61 -13.04
N LEU A 310 17.23 6.93 -12.28
CA LEU A 310 17.29 7.14 -10.84
C LEU A 310 17.17 5.78 -10.13
N VAL A 311 18.25 5.33 -9.49
CA VAL A 311 18.26 4.12 -8.66
C VAL A 311 18.27 4.52 -7.19
N ILE A 312 17.29 4.01 -6.43
CA ILE A 312 17.18 4.19 -4.98
C ILE A 312 17.26 2.81 -4.33
N PHE A 313 18.17 2.64 -3.39
CA PHE A 313 18.30 1.43 -2.57
C PHE A 313 18.01 1.77 -1.11
N THR A 314 17.12 1.05 -0.45
CA THR A 314 16.87 1.17 0.99
C THR A 314 16.21 -0.09 1.59
N SER A 315 15.76 -0.06 2.84
CA SER A 315 15.10 -1.18 3.52
C SER A 315 13.81 -0.79 4.25
N ASP A 316 12.93 -1.76 4.50
CA ASP A 316 11.63 -1.55 5.13
C ASP A 316 11.69 -1.38 6.65
N ASN A 317 12.73 -1.86 7.32
CA ASN A 317 13.01 -1.67 8.73
C ASN A 317 14.44 -2.12 9.06
N GLY A 318 14.92 -1.83 10.26
CA GLY A 318 16.24 -2.27 10.69
C GLY A 318 16.37 -3.78 10.90
N GLY A 319 17.59 -4.23 11.21
CA GLY A 319 17.93 -5.65 11.32
C GLY A 319 17.19 -6.37 12.45
N MET A 320 16.80 -7.62 12.21
CA MET A 320 16.10 -8.45 13.19
C MET A 320 17.08 -9.33 13.97
N PHE A 321 17.07 -9.26 15.30
CA PHE A 321 17.95 -10.09 16.16
C PHE A 321 17.39 -11.48 16.46
N ASN A 322 16.89 -12.15 15.42
CA ASN A 322 16.41 -13.53 15.50
C ASN A 322 17.58 -14.52 15.59
N ARG A 323 17.32 -15.83 15.51
CA ARG A 323 18.37 -16.87 15.57
C ARG A 323 19.50 -16.66 14.55
N GLY A 324 19.19 -16.29 13.30
CA GLY A 324 20.20 -16.05 12.28
C GLY A 324 20.99 -14.77 12.54
N GLY A 325 20.31 -13.68 12.91
CA GLY A 325 20.98 -12.42 13.31
C GLY A 325 21.89 -12.59 14.54
N GLN A 326 21.47 -13.39 15.52
CA GLN A 326 22.30 -13.74 16.68
C GLN A 326 23.51 -14.60 16.30
N ALA A 327 23.34 -15.53 15.37
CA ALA A 327 24.45 -16.33 14.84
C ALA A 327 25.46 -15.45 14.09
N ALA A 328 24.98 -14.54 13.24
CA ALA A 328 25.82 -13.56 12.55
C ALA A 328 26.57 -12.66 13.54
N PHE A 329 25.89 -12.20 14.60
CA PHE A 329 26.51 -11.40 15.65
C PHE A 329 27.64 -12.14 16.38
N LYS A 330 27.41 -13.42 16.71
CA LYS A 330 28.43 -14.30 17.31
C LYS A 330 29.63 -14.49 16.38
N ALA A 331 29.42 -14.45 15.07
CA ALA A 331 30.49 -14.50 14.06
C ALA A 331 31.22 -13.15 13.87
N GLY A 332 30.85 -12.09 14.61
CA GLY A 332 31.50 -10.78 14.55
C GLY A 332 30.72 -9.72 13.79
N HIS A 333 29.62 -10.09 13.12
CA HIS A 333 28.81 -9.15 12.35
C HIS A 333 28.02 -8.19 13.25
N ARG A 334 27.71 -6.99 12.77
CA ARG A 334 26.96 -5.95 13.51
C ARG A 334 25.86 -5.38 12.63
N GLN A 335 24.74 -6.10 12.53
CA GLN A 335 23.68 -5.80 11.58
C GLN A 335 23.13 -4.37 11.62
N ASN A 336 23.09 -3.74 12.80
CA ASN A 336 22.67 -2.34 12.96
C ASN A 336 23.83 -1.40 13.31
N GLY A 337 25.08 -1.83 13.13
CA GLY A 337 26.26 -1.14 13.65
C GLY A 337 26.17 -0.99 15.18
N ASP A 338 26.42 0.21 15.67
CA ASP A 338 26.34 0.55 17.09
C ASP A 338 24.97 1.11 17.54
N LEU A 339 24.02 1.21 16.60
CA LEU A 339 22.69 1.76 16.87
C LEU A 339 21.92 0.88 17.86
N LEU A 340 21.22 1.52 18.79
CA LEU A 340 20.42 0.82 19.79
C LEU A 340 19.19 0.17 19.14
N GLY A 341 18.97 -1.10 19.45
CA GLY A 341 17.72 -1.80 19.12
C GLY A 341 17.70 -2.46 17.75
N PHE A 342 16.52 -3.01 17.44
CA PHE A 342 16.29 -3.96 16.35
C PHE A 342 14.86 -3.82 15.84
N LYS A 343 14.56 -4.49 14.71
CA LYS A 343 13.21 -4.60 14.13
C LYS A 343 12.11 -4.73 15.20
N PHE A 344 10.95 -4.15 14.90
CA PHE A 344 9.76 -3.95 15.75
C PHE A 344 9.89 -2.82 16.79
N GLY A 345 11.11 -2.45 17.21
CA GLY A 345 11.36 -1.42 18.20
C GLY A 345 11.59 -0.02 17.61
N VAL A 346 11.35 1.01 18.42
CA VAL A 346 11.49 2.44 18.06
C VAL A 346 12.85 3.05 18.38
N TRP A 347 13.78 2.26 18.93
CA TRP A 347 15.17 2.68 18.99
C TRP A 347 15.79 2.67 17.59
N GLU A 348 16.85 3.44 17.38
CA GLU A 348 17.41 3.79 16.08
C GLU A 348 17.68 2.57 15.19
N GLY A 349 18.24 1.49 15.74
CA GLY A 349 18.51 0.25 15.00
C GLY A 349 17.26 -0.51 14.54
N GLY A 350 16.07 -0.11 14.97
CA GLY A 350 14.80 -0.68 14.50
C GLY A 350 14.25 -0.02 13.23
N HIS A 351 14.64 1.22 12.93
CA HIS A 351 14.01 2.00 11.87
C HIS A 351 14.96 2.90 11.07
N ARG A 352 16.16 3.24 11.56
CA ARG A 352 17.22 3.82 10.73
C ARG A 352 17.73 2.73 9.79
N VAL A 353 17.72 3.01 8.50
CA VAL A 353 17.98 2.04 7.42
C VAL A 353 19.03 2.60 6.46
N PRO A 354 19.81 1.75 5.77
CA PRO A 354 20.68 2.25 4.73
C PRO A 354 19.82 2.88 3.63
N MET A 355 20.25 4.02 3.09
CA MET A 355 19.65 4.59 1.88
C MET A 355 20.73 5.14 0.95
N ILE A 356 20.65 4.75 -0.32
CA ILE A 356 21.58 5.16 -1.37
C ILE A 356 20.77 5.62 -2.58
N VAL A 357 21.18 6.74 -3.19
CA VAL A 357 20.56 7.29 -4.39
C VAL A 357 21.63 7.50 -5.46
N ARG A 358 21.45 6.95 -6.65
CA ARG A 358 22.34 7.13 -7.81
C ARG A 358 21.53 7.64 -9.00
N TRP A 359 21.99 8.71 -9.61
CA TRP A 359 21.51 9.20 -10.90
C TRP A 359 22.65 9.96 -11.59
N PRO A 360 23.39 9.33 -12.51
CA PRO A 360 24.57 9.95 -13.12
C PRO A 360 24.25 11.31 -13.76
N GLY A 361 25.14 12.28 -13.56
CA GLY A 361 24.95 13.66 -14.06
C GLY A 361 23.91 14.51 -13.32
N LYS A 362 23.11 13.94 -12.41
CA LYS A 362 22.12 14.67 -11.58
C LYS A 362 22.44 14.59 -10.09
N VAL A 363 22.90 13.43 -9.61
CA VAL A 363 23.38 13.23 -8.24
C VAL A 363 24.90 13.25 -8.27
N LYS A 364 25.51 14.05 -7.39
CA LYS A 364 26.97 14.11 -7.28
C LYS A 364 27.51 12.83 -6.64
N ALA A 365 28.31 12.09 -7.40
CA ALA A 365 28.91 10.82 -6.99
C ALA A 365 29.81 10.96 -5.75
N GLY A 366 29.89 9.91 -4.94
CA GLY A 366 30.75 9.80 -3.77
C GLY A 366 30.36 10.73 -2.62
N THR A 367 29.14 11.26 -2.62
CA THR A 367 28.68 12.21 -1.58
C THR A 367 27.90 11.54 -0.46
N THR A 368 27.83 12.21 0.69
CA THR A 368 26.98 11.80 1.81
C THR A 368 26.01 12.93 2.15
N SER A 369 24.79 12.59 2.57
CA SER A 369 23.80 13.54 3.08
C SER A 369 23.28 13.10 4.44
N ASN A 370 23.18 14.05 5.37
CA ASN A 370 22.60 13.87 6.69
C ASN A 370 21.18 14.46 6.79
N GLN A 371 20.55 14.77 5.66
CA GLN A 371 19.15 15.23 5.65
C GLN A 371 18.25 14.15 6.26
N LEU A 372 17.43 14.54 7.23
CA LEU A 372 16.41 13.67 7.82
C LEU A 372 15.44 13.25 6.71
N ILE A 373 15.29 11.95 6.48
CA ILE A 373 14.42 11.42 5.42
C ILE A 373 13.66 10.18 5.89
N GLY A 374 12.38 10.11 5.52
CA GLY A 374 11.52 8.96 5.78
C GLY A 374 11.12 8.27 4.48
N ASN A 375 10.92 6.95 4.50
CA ASN A 375 10.30 6.25 3.35
C ASN A 375 8.90 6.79 3.00
N VAL A 376 8.20 7.42 3.96
CA VAL A 376 6.94 8.16 3.74
C VAL A 376 7.07 9.32 2.74
N ASP A 377 8.29 9.82 2.50
CA ASP A 377 8.55 10.97 1.63
C ASP A 377 8.55 10.63 0.13
N MET A 378 8.52 9.34 -0.21
CA MET A 378 8.69 8.92 -1.61
C MET A 378 7.54 9.35 -2.51
N LEU A 379 6.30 9.41 -2.01
CA LEU A 379 5.15 9.87 -2.80
C LEU A 379 5.33 11.31 -3.29
N ALA A 380 5.58 12.26 -2.38
CA ALA A 380 5.81 13.66 -2.74
C ALA A 380 7.07 13.86 -3.57
N THR A 381 8.12 13.09 -3.29
CA THR A 381 9.38 13.14 -4.03
C THR A 381 9.20 12.69 -5.48
N PHE A 382 8.46 11.60 -5.71
CA PHE A 382 8.18 11.12 -7.05
C PHE A 382 7.14 11.97 -7.78
N ALA A 383 6.15 12.53 -7.09
CA ALA A 383 5.24 13.50 -7.71
C ALA A 383 6.02 14.74 -8.19
N ALA A 384 6.97 15.24 -7.40
CA ALA A 384 7.83 16.33 -7.84
C ALA A 384 8.73 15.94 -9.02
N LEU A 385 9.28 14.71 -9.02
CA LEU A 385 10.07 14.18 -10.13
C LEU A 385 9.26 14.13 -11.44
N THR A 386 7.99 13.73 -11.36
CA THR A 386 7.07 13.65 -12.50
C THR A 386 6.27 14.94 -12.76
N GLN A 387 6.61 16.03 -12.06
CA GLN A 387 5.99 17.35 -12.17
C GLN A 387 4.48 17.35 -11.87
N GLN A 388 4.01 16.44 -11.03
CA GLN A 388 2.63 16.36 -10.56
C GLN A 388 2.42 17.14 -9.26
N GLN A 389 1.22 17.71 -9.12
CA GLN A 389 0.76 18.31 -7.88
C GLN A 389 -0.17 17.32 -7.19
N LEU A 390 0.19 16.93 -5.97
CA LEU A 390 -0.67 16.15 -5.10
C LEU A 390 -1.64 17.07 -4.36
N ASP A 391 -2.80 16.57 -3.99
CA ASP A 391 -3.66 17.32 -3.10
C ASP A 391 -3.03 17.45 -1.70
N LYS A 392 -3.46 18.46 -0.93
CA LYS A 392 -2.88 18.71 0.41
C LYS A 392 -3.12 17.57 1.40
N ALA A 393 -4.16 16.76 1.20
CA ALA A 393 -4.52 15.66 2.10
C ALA A 393 -3.70 14.39 1.79
N GLU A 394 -3.42 14.13 0.53
CA GLU A 394 -2.52 13.09 0.02
C GLU A 394 -1.09 13.37 0.46
N GLN A 395 -0.64 14.62 0.37
CA GLN A 395 0.70 15.04 0.74
C GLN A 395 0.87 15.32 2.25
N ALA A 396 -0.14 15.09 3.09
CA ALA A 396 -0.15 15.56 4.48
C ALA A 396 1.06 15.10 5.33
N ASP A 397 1.64 13.93 5.04
CA ASP A 397 2.81 13.40 5.74
C ASP A 397 4.08 13.28 4.87
N SER A 398 3.95 13.44 3.54
CA SER A 398 5.02 13.17 2.57
C SER A 398 5.70 14.47 2.14
N VAL A 399 7.00 14.61 2.40
CA VAL A 399 7.76 15.80 2.02
C VAL A 399 8.55 15.54 0.74
N ASN A 400 8.64 16.53 -0.16
CA ASN A 400 9.46 16.39 -1.36
C ASN A 400 10.96 16.44 -1.01
N MET A 401 11.63 15.30 -1.13
CA MET A 401 13.05 15.13 -0.84
C MET A 401 13.94 15.12 -2.10
N LEU A 402 13.37 15.39 -3.29
CA LEU A 402 14.15 15.50 -4.53
C LEU A 402 15.32 16.49 -4.40
N PRO A 403 15.18 17.66 -3.74
CA PRO A 403 16.32 18.55 -3.52
C PRO A 403 17.46 17.92 -2.69
N ALA A 404 17.17 16.96 -1.81
CA ALA A 404 18.19 16.21 -1.07
C ALA A 404 18.96 15.23 -1.96
N PHE A 405 18.32 14.76 -3.04
CA PHE A 405 18.91 13.80 -3.97
C PHE A 405 19.86 14.52 -4.93
N ILE A 406 19.38 15.57 -5.61
CA ILE A 406 20.11 16.24 -6.70
C ILE A 406 20.89 17.49 -6.26
N GLY A 407 20.60 18.05 -5.08
CA GLY A 407 21.27 19.23 -4.53
C GLY A 407 22.07 18.92 -3.26
N GLU A 408 22.61 19.93 -2.59
CA GLU A 408 23.26 19.83 -1.27
C GLU A 408 22.64 20.87 -0.32
N PRO A 409 21.37 20.71 0.08
CA PRO A 409 20.70 21.70 0.92
C PRO A 409 21.37 21.77 2.30
N GLU A 410 21.75 22.98 2.70
CA GLU A 410 22.32 23.23 4.03
C GLU A 410 21.26 23.16 5.14
N GLN A 411 20.04 23.62 4.82
CA GLN A 411 18.92 23.60 5.76
C GLN A 411 18.16 22.28 5.69
N PRO A 412 17.61 21.78 6.83
CA PRO A 412 16.74 20.61 6.81
C PRO A 412 15.51 20.84 5.92
N ILE A 413 15.26 19.94 4.97
CA ILE A 413 14.07 19.99 4.12
C ILE A 413 12.80 19.68 4.92
N ARG A 414 12.89 18.72 5.84
CA ARG A 414 11.81 18.36 6.77
C ARG A 414 12.17 18.72 8.20
N ASP A 415 11.16 19.12 8.96
CA ASP A 415 11.31 19.50 10.37
C ASP A 415 11.37 18.28 11.30
N HIS A 416 10.50 17.29 11.10
CA HIS A 416 10.37 16.14 11.99
C HIS A 416 9.84 14.89 11.29
N LEU A 417 9.99 13.75 11.96
CA LEU A 417 9.43 12.44 11.62
C LEU A 417 8.58 11.91 12.77
N VAL A 418 7.52 11.19 12.43
CA VAL A 418 6.74 10.38 13.38
C VAL A 418 7.07 8.91 13.14
N LEU A 419 7.42 8.20 14.20
CA LEU A 419 7.87 6.82 14.14
C LEU A 419 6.85 5.91 14.82
N ALA A 420 6.30 4.98 14.06
CA ALA A 420 5.25 4.05 14.47
C ALA A 420 5.81 2.62 14.61
N PRO A 421 6.35 2.24 15.78
CA PRO A 421 6.86 0.89 16.03
C PRO A 421 5.73 -0.12 16.21
N HIS A 422 6.03 -1.33 16.67
CA HIS A 422 5.02 -2.37 16.81
C HIS A 422 3.87 -2.05 17.79
N LYS A 423 4.14 -1.28 18.84
CA LYS A 423 3.14 -0.89 19.85
C LYS A 423 2.80 0.58 19.70
N GLY A 424 1.51 0.88 19.53
CA GLY A 424 1.03 2.27 19.41
C GLY A 424 1.28 3.15 20.63
N THR A 425 1.51 2.57 21.81
CA THR A 425 1.95 3.34 22.99
C THR A 425 3.33 3.98 22.83
N HIS A 426 4.13 3.52 21.86
CA HIS A 426 5.49 4.01 21.59
C HIS A 426 5.55 4.87 20.32
N LEU A 427 4.42 5.43 19.86
CA LEU A 427 4.43 6.42 18.78
C LEU A 427 5.36 7.57 19.16
N SER A 428 6.45 7.74 18.41
CA SER A 428 7.58 8.59 18.80
C SER A 428 7.81 9.73 17.81
N VAL A 429 8.54 10.76 18.22
CA VAL A 429 8.84 11.94 17.39
C VAL A 429 10.34 12.15 17.33
N ARG A 430 10.85 12.27 16.10
CA ARG A 430 12.22 12.67 15.77
C ARG A 430 12.17 14.09 15.21
N LYS A 431 12.73 15.10 15.90
CA LYS A 431 12.70 16.50 15.47
C LYS A 431 14.04 17.18 15.75
N GLY A 432 14.69 17.69 14.71
CA GLY A 432 16.07 18.17 14.80
C GLY A 432 16.97 17.10 15.45
N LYS A 433 17.74 17.48 16.47
CA LYS A 433 18.59 16.55 17.21
C LYS A 433 17.84 15.64 18.19
N TRP A 434 16.57 15.91 18.49
CA TRP A 434 15.85 15.19 19.53
C TRP A 434 15.13 13.94 19.02
N MET A 435 15.15 12.90 19.83
CA MET A 435 14.32 11.69 19.69
C MET A 435 13.54 11.47 20.97
N TYR A 436 12.21 11.61 20.90
CA TYR A 436 11.30 11.47 22.03
C TYR A 436 10.44 10.21 21.93
N ILE A 437 10.50 9.37 22.97
CA ILE A 437 9.74 8.13 23.09
C ILE A 437 8.86 8.21 24.36
N PRO A 438 7.53 8.20 24.26
CA PRO A 438 6.62 8.47 25.39
C PRO A 438 6.42 7.26 26.32
N SER A 439 7.35 6.30 26.35
CA SER A 439 7.26 5.05 27.11
C SER A 439 8.64 4.46 27.35
N GLN A 440 8.76 3.55 28.33
CA GLN A 440 9.97 2.78 28.58
C GLN A 440 10.18 1.65 27.57
N GLY A 441 11.45 1.41 27.21
CA GLY A 441 11.81 0.36 26.25
C GLY A 441 11.53 0.76 24.80
N SER A 442 11.67 -0.21 23.89
CA SER A 442 11.59 0.04 22.45
C SER A 442 10.17 -0.06 21.88
N GLY A 443 9.21 -0.66 22.59
CA GLY A 443 7.89 -0.95 22.05
C GLY A 443 7.83 -2.12 21.06
N GLY A 444 8.95 -2.79 20.81
CA GLY A 444 9.04 -3.95 19.91
C GLY A 444 8.86 -5.29 20.61
N PHE A 445 9.54 -6.31 20.08
CA PHE A 445 9.59 -7.63 20.71
C PHE A 445 10.24 -7.58 22.11
N GLY A 446 9.90 -8.57 22.94
CA GLY A 446 10.37 -8.68 24.32
C GLY A 446 10.76 -10.10 24.70
N GLY A 447 11.22 -10.90 23.74
CA GLY A 447 11.81 -12.21 24.01
C GLY A 447 12.96 -12.06 24.99
N ARG A 448 13.04 -12.95 25.98
CA ARG A 448 13.94 -12.80 27.14
C ARG A 448 15.17 -13.69 27.08
N LYS A 449 15.17 -14.72 26.23
CA LYS A 449 16.23 -15.72 26.18
C LYS A 449 16.98 -15.63 24.85
N PRO A 450 18.32 -15.57 24.85
CA PRO A 450 19.10 -15.81 23.65
C PRO A 450 18.67 -17.12 22.98
N GLY A 451 18.55 -17.10 21.66
CA GLY A 451 17.99 -18.18 20.85
C GLY A 451 16.49 -18.08 20.57
N ASP A 452 15.74 -17.20 21.26
CA ASP A 452 14.34 -16.92 20.92
C ASP A 452 14.25 -16.18 19.58
N HIS A 453 13.24 -16.51 18.77
CA HIS A 453 12.99 -15.81 17.50
C HIS A 453 12.64 -14.33 17.71
N THR A 454 12.01 -14.00 18.84
CA THR A 454 11.57 -12.65 19.21
C THR A 454 12.51 -11.98 20.20
N PHE A 455 13.77 -12.41 20.29
CA PHE A 455 14.75 -11.81 21.19
C PHE A 455 15.06 -10.35 20.75
N ALA A 456 14.72 -9.38 21.59
CA ALA A 456 14.93 -7.95 21.37
C ALA A 456 14.68 -7.17 22.67
N GLY A 457 14.62 -5.83 22.58
CA GLY A 457 14.29 -4.97 23.71
C GLY A 457 15.41 -4.91 24.76
N PRO A 458 15.11 -4.63 26.04
CA PRO A 458 16.13 -4.46 27.07
C PRO A 458 17.14 -5.63 27.19
N PRO A 459 16.72 -6.91 27.12
CA PRO A 459 17.67 -8.03 27.16
C PRO A 459 18.67 -8.06 26.00
N ALA A 460 18.31 -7.50 24.84
CA ALA A 460 19.18 -7.48 23.68
C ALA A 460 20.17 -6.31 23.67
N VAL A 461 20.07 -5.36 24.61
CA VAL A 461 20.98 -4.20 24.67
C VAL A 461 22.41 -4.60 25.02
N SER A 462 22.62 -5.71 25.74
CA SER A 462 23.96 -6.25 25.96
C SER A 462 24.65 -6.75 24.68
N PHE A 463 23.92 -6.81 23.56
CA PHE A 463 24.40 -7.24 22.25
C PHE A 463 24.51 -6.06 21.26
N VAL A 464 24.48 -4.82 21.74
CA VAL A 464 24.88 -3.65 20.97
C VAL A 464 26.20 -3.09 21.53
N GLY A 465 26.93 -2.30 20.73
CA GLY A 465 28.24 -1.76 21.13
C GLY A 465 28.22 -0.76 22.29
N SER A 466 27.03 -0.37 22.77
CA SER A 466 26.84 0.72 23.73
C SER A 466 25.90 0.33 24.88
N VAL A 467 26.02 1.04 26.03
CA VAL A 467 25.18 0.81 27.22
C VAL A 467 24.18 1.95 27.35
N ASN A 468 22.90 1.60 27.48
CA ASN A 468 21.81 2.55 27.67
C ASN A 468 21.58 2.85 29.17
N SER A 469 21.39 4.12 29.52
CA SER A 469 21.24 4.63 30.88
C SER A 469 20.06 4.04 31.66
N ASP A 470 19.00 3.63 30.96
CA ASP A 470 17.76 3.14 31.59
C ASP A 470 17.80 1.63 31.83
N ILE A 471 18.88 0.96 31.43
CA ILE A 471 18.97 -0.50 31.39
C ILE A 471 20.15 -0.98 32.23
N GLU A 472 19.91 -1.99 33.05
CA GLU A 472 20.91 -2.71 33.85
C GLU A 472 20.61 -4.21 33.76
N ASP A 473 21.63 -5.02 33.49
CA ASP A 473 21.52 -6.49 33.35
C ASP A 473 20.37 -6.95 32.43
N GLY A 474 20.19 -6.25 31.31
CA GLY A 474 19.16 -6.55 30.31
C GLY A 474 17.73 -6.24 30.78
N LYS A 475 17.55 -5.43 31.83
CA LYS A 475 16.26 -5.02 32.38
C LYS A 475 16.19 -3.51 32.50
N ILE A 476 14.98 -2.97 32.38
CA ILE A 476 14.73 -1.55 32.69
C ILE A 476 14.97 -1.36 34.19
N LYS A 477 15.77 -0.35 34.56
CA LYS A 477 16.06 0.00 35.96
C LYS A 477 14.79 0.42 36.68
N LYS A 478 14.74 0.21 38.00
CA LYS A 478 13.55 0.55 38.82
C LYS A 478 13.29 2.06 38.87
N ASP A 479 14.34 2.85 38.78
CA ASP A 479 14.35 4.31 38.80
C ASP A 479 14.43 4.93 37.40
N ALA A 480 14.40 4.12 36.33
CA ALA A 480 14.36 4.62 34.96
C ALA A 480 13.12 5.51 34.75
N PRO A 481 13.24 6.66 34.07
CA PRO A 481 12.10 7.52 33.77
C PRO A 481 10.99 6.79 32.99
N SER A 482 9.75 7.31 33.03
CA SER A 482 8.60 6.69 32.37
C SER A 482 8.56 6.88 30.84
N ALA A 483 9.41 7.77 30.33
CA ALA A 483 9.58 8.10 28.92
C ALA A 483 11.07 8.39 28.64
N GLN A 484 11.45 8.51 27.37
CA GLN A 484 12.84 8.69 26.97
C GLN A 484 13.01 9.93 26.07
N LEU A 485 14.13 10.64 26.23
CA LEU A 485 14.58 11.69 25.33
C LEU A 485 16.08 11.53 25.06
N TYR A 486 16.47 11.53 23.79
CA TYR A 486 17.86 11.41 23.36
C TYR A 486 18.27 12.56 22.44
N ASP A 487 19.49 13.04 22.59
CA ASP A 487 20.16 13.98 21.69
C ASP A 487 20.98 13.18 20.66
N LEU A 488 20.41 12.90 19.49
CA LEU A 488 21.08 12.07 18.48
C LEU A 488 22.21 12.77 17.72
N GLU A 489 22.40 14.09 17.91
CA GLU A 489 23.56 14.78 17.33
C GLU A 489 24.83 14.41 18.11
N SER A 490 24.73 14.32 19.43
CA SER A 490 25.83 13.88 20.30
C SER A 490 25.82 12.38 20.63
N ASP A 491 24.67 11.73 20.55
CA ASP A 491 24.41 10.38 21.05
C ASP A 491 23.45 9.60 20.14
N VAL A 492 23.88 9.33 18.90
CA VAL A 492 23.11 8.53 17.93
C VAL A 492 22.82 7.10 18.43
N ASN A 493 23.65 6.60 19.35
CA ASN A 493 23.52 5.27 19.93
C ASN A 493 22.54 5.23 21.12
N GLN A 494 21.90 6.35 21.47
CA GLN A 494 20.90 6.44 22.52
C GLN A 494 21.39 5.88 23.86
N THR A 495 22.59 6.26 24.26
CA THR A 495 23.23 5.80 25.50
C THR A 495 22.71 6.53 26.73
N GLN A 496 22.28 7.79 26.61
CA GLN A 496 21.85 8.61 27.75
C GLN A 496 20.44 9.18 27.57
N ASN A 497 19.51 8.74 28.42
CA ASN A 497 18.18 9.33 28.51
C ASN A 497 18.23 10.65 29.31
N VAL A 498 18.16 11.77 28.60
CA VAL A 498 18.24 13.13 29.15
C VAL A 498 16.87 13.75 29.42
N ILE A 499 15.82 12.93 29.55
CA ILE A 499 14.43 13.43 29.65
C ILE A 499 14.20 14.37 30.84
N ASN A 500 14.88 14.16 31.95
CA ASN A 500 14.74 14.99 33.15
C ASN A 500 15.46 16.34 33.02
N ASP A 501 16.44 16.45 32.12
CA ASP A 501 17.25 17.64 31.93
C ASP A 501 16.57 18.68 31.03
N TYR A 502 15.62 18.24 30.19
CA TYR A 502 14.98 19.08 29.16
C TYR A 502 13.44 19.02 29.19
N PRO A 503 12.78 19.36 30.31
CA PRO A 503 11.32 19.23 30.46
C PRO A 503 10.49 20.04 29.45
N GLU A 504 10.97 21.21 29.04
CA GLU A 504 10.26 22.03 28.02
C GLU A 504 10.31 21.40 26.63
N VAL A 505 11.44 20.76 26.26
CA VAL A 505 11.57 20.00 25.01
C VAL A 505 10.60 18.81 25.02
N VAL A 506 10.52 18.08 26.14
CA VAL A 506 9.60 16.96 26.30
C VAL A 506 8.15 17.40 26.11
N LYS A 507 7.77 18.53 26.71
CA LYS A 507 6.43 19.11 26.58
C LYS A 507 6.11 19.46 25.13
N GLU A 508 7.05 20.10 24.42
CA GLU A 508 6.91 20.42 22.99
C GLU A 508 6.72 19.16 22.14
N LEU A 509 7.63 18.19 22.27
CA LEU A 509 7.62 16.99 21.43
C LEU A 509 6.41 16.10 21.73
N ASN A 510 5.96 16.04 22.99
CA ASN A 510 4.74 15.32 23.34
C ASN A 510 3.49 16.02 22.79
N ALA A 511 3.45 17.36 22.77
CA ALA A 511 2.38 18.11 22.15
C ALA A 511 2.35 17.91 20.62
N LEU A 512 3.53 17.88 19.98
CA LEU A 512 3.65 17.54 18.56
C LEU A 512 3.16 16.12 18.28
N ARG A 513 3.63 15.13 19.04
CA ARG A 513 3.18 13.73 18.95
C ARG A 513 1.66 13.61 19.06
N ALA A 514 1.04 14.35 19.98
CA ALA A 514 -0.41 14.30 20.21
C ALA A 514 -1.23 14.74 18.98
N ARG A 515 -0.68 15.58 18.08
CA ARG A 515 -1.34 15.97 16.81
C ARG A 515 -1.46 14.80 15.83
N TYR A 516 -0.62 13.78 15.98
CA TYR A 516 -0.60 12.57 15.16
C TYR A 516 -1.27 11.38 15.84
N ALA A 517 -1.60 11.48 17.14
CA ALA A 517 -2.19 10.35 17.84
C ALA A 517 -3.57 10.02 17.22
N PRO A 518 -3.84 8.75 16.88
CA PRO A 518 -5.17 8.37 16.41
C PRO A 518 -6.20 8.72 17.49
N PRO A 519 -7.43 9.15 17.11
CA PRO A 519 -8.42 9.61 18.07
C PRO A 519 -8.71 8.52 19.11
N VAL A 520 -8.66 8.90 20.39
CA VAL A 520 -8.94 8.00 21.50
C VAL A 520 -10.40 7.58 21.45
N GLN A 521 -10.69 6.40 20.93
CA GLN A 521 -12.02 5.80 21.09
C GLN A 521 -12.20 5.42 22.56
N LYS A 522 -13.14 6.09 23.25
CA LYS A 522 -13.56 5.70 24.61
C LYS A 522 -14.00 4.23 24.55
N ARG A 523 -13.20 3.33 25.16
CA ARG A 523 -13.59 1.93 25.37
C ARG A 523 -14.88 1.91 26.19
N ARG A 524 -15.98 1.43 25.62
CA ARG A 524 -17.12 0.98 26.41
C ARG A 524 -16.72 -0.33 27.11
N PRO A 525 -16.92 -0.49 28.42
CA PRO A 525 -16.57 -1.72 29.11
C PRO A 525 -17.53 -2.83 28.71
N GLY A 526 -16.96 -3.99 28.36
CA GLY A 526 -17.60 -5.30 28.34
C GLY A 526 -18.75 -5.49 27.36
N ASN A 527 -18.50 -6.24 26.28
CA ASN A 527 -19.38 -7.38 25.99
C ASN A 527 -18.73 -8.38 25.04
N VAL A 528 -18.97 -9.64 25.38
CA VAL A 528 -18.70 -10.86 24.63
C VAL A 528 -19.19 -10.72 23.19
N SER A 529 -18.42 -11.22 22.22
CA SER A 529 -18.78 -11.20 20.80
C SER A 529 -20.12 -11.86 20.52
N PRO A 530 -20.92 -11.27 19.62
CA PRO A 530 -21.67 -12.04 18.62
C PRO A 530 -21.24 -11.64 17.20
N ARG A 531 -21.31 -12.62 16.28
CA ARG A 531 -21.09 -12.46 14.83
C ARG A 531 -22.21 -11.63 14.18
N GLY A 532 -21.84 -10.61 13.36
CA GLY A 532 -22.62 -9.97 12.27
C GLY A 532 -23.88 -9.16 12.64
N PRO A 533 -24.29 -8.09 11.89
CA PRO A 533 -24.18 -7.91 10.43
C PRO A 533 -23.33 -6.68 9.99
N GLY A 534 -23.06 -6.61 8.67
CA GLY A 534 -22.09 -5.73 8.01
C GLY A 534 -22.19 -4.24 8.30
N ASN A 535 -21.04 -3.57 8.25
CA ASN A 535 -20.95 -2.12 8.33
C ASN A 535 -21.64 -1.51 7.10
N PRO A 536 -22.46 -0.47 7.27
CA PRO A 536 -23.11 0.21 6.14
C PRO A 536 -22.06 0.87 5.24
N ALA A 537 -22.32 0.89 3.92
CA ALA A 537 -21.50 1.62 2.96
C ALA A 537 -21.40 3.11 3.35
N LYS A 538 -20.29 3.77 2.99
CA LYS A 538 -20.07 5.19 3.32
C LYS A 538 -20.99 6.09 2.49
N LYS A 539 -21.47 7.16 3.12
CA LYS A 539 -22.16 8.27 2.45
C LYS A 539 -21.15 9.02 1.58
N THR A 540 -21.40 9.06 0.28
CA THR A 540 -20.60 9.83 -0.70
C THR A 540 -21.57 10.61 -1.58
N ALA A 541 -21.26 11.81 -2.06
CA ALA A 541 -22.10 12.48 -3.06
C ALA A 541 -22.02 11.74 -4.40
N ALA A 542 -23.09 11.69 -5.19
CA ALA A 542 -23.02 11.16 -6.55
C ALA A 542 -22.63 12.28 -7.53
N THR A 543 -22.13 11.88 -8.69
CA THR A 543 -21.69 12.79 -9.75
C THR A 543 -22.43 12.40 -11.03
N PRO A 544 -22.72 13.34 -11.95
CA PRO A 544 -23.35 13.01 -13.23
C PRO A 544 -22.64 11.85 -13.94
N SER A 545 -23.41 10.90 -14.45
CA SER A 545 -22.87 9.67 -15.04
C SER A 545 -21.95 9.98 -16.23
N SER A 546 -20.74 9.45 -16.20
CA SER A 546 -19.82 9.43 -17.35
C SER A 546 -19.94 8.11 -18.15
N ARG A 547 -20.95 7.29 -17.86
CA ARG A 547 -21.14 5.95 -18.42
C ARG A 547 -22.08 5.97 -19.64
N THR A 548 -22.05 4.89 -20.42
CA THR A 548 -22.87 4.79 -21.64
C THR A 548 -24.36 4.54 -21.38
N ALA A 549 -24.75 4.14 -20.16
CA ALA A 549 -26.14 3.99 -19.73
C ALA A 549 -26.35 4.46 -18.27
N SER A 550 -27.55 4.94 -17.96
CA SER A 550 -28.00 5.20 -16.60
C SER A 550 -29.49 4.91 -16.40
N PHE A 551 -29.86 4.52 -15.18
CA PHE A 551 -31.22 4.65 -14.66
C PHE A 551 -31.17 5.59 -13.45
N ASP A 552 -31.39 6.88 -13.69
CA ASP A 552 -31.24 7.96 -12.71
C ASP A 552 -32.57 8.64 -12.32
N PHE A 553 -33.68 8.23 -12.93
CA PHE A 553 -35.03 8.74 -12.65
C PHE A 553 -35.24 10.26 -12.84
N GLU A 554 -34.25 10.98 -13.37
CA GLU A 554 -34.27 12.45 -13.45
C GLU A 554 -35.34 13.02 -14.39
N SER A 555 -35.92 12.17 -15.25
CA SER A 555 -37.08 12.50 -16.08
C SER A 555 -38.34 12.83 -15.27
N GLY A 556 -38.36 12.45 -13.98
CA GLY A 556 -39.53 12.57 -13.11
C GLY A 556 -40.64 11.56 -13.42
N LYS A 557 -40.36 10.57 -14.28
CA LYS A 557 -41.29 9.51 -14.65
C LYS A 557 -40.69 8.13 -14.43
N LEU A 558 -41.55 7.12 -14.30
CA LEU A 558 -41.11 5.74 -14.04
C LEU A 558 -40.52 5.07 -15.28
N GLU A 559 -40.95 5.48 -16.48
CA GLU A 559 -40.45 4.89 -17.72
C GLU A 559 -38.91 5.01 -17.80
N PRO A 560 -38.20 3.94 -18.20
CA PRO A 560 -38.71 2.71 -18.81
C PRO A 560 -38.95 1.55 -17.83
N TRP A 561 -39.18 1.79 -16.54
CA TRP A 561 -39.44 0.72 -15.57
C TRP A 561 -40.93 0.32 -15.55
N LYS A 562 -41.23 -0.90 -15.09
CA LYS A 562 -42.60 -1.41 -14.94
C LYS A 562 -42.84 -1.95 -13.54
N VAL A 563 -44.04 -1.67 -13.02
CA VAL A 563 -44.61 -2.39 -11.89
C VAL A 563 -45.14 -3.73 -12.39
N VAL A 564 -44.77 -4.80 -11.71
CA VAL A 564 -45.10 -6.18 -12.13
C VAL A 564 -45.79 -6.98 -11.03
N ASP A 565 -45.75 -6.47 -9.80
CA ASP A 565 -46.56 -6.92 -8.69
C ASP A 565 -46.88 -5.72 -7.79
N GLY A 566 -48.04 -5.75 -7.14
CA GLY A 566 -48.53 -4.70 -6.26
C GLY A 566 -49.11 -3.45 -6.95
N GLU A 567 -49.71 -2.57 -6.14
CA GLU A 567 -50.27 -1.30 -6.58
C GLU A 567 -49.59 -0.15 -5.84
N PHE A 568 -48.91 0.73 -6.59
CA PHE A 568 -48.23 1.90 -6.06
C PHE A 568 -48.97 3.17 -6.47
N GLY A 569 -49.28 4.04 -5.51
CA GLY A 569 -49.90 5.34 -5.76
C GLY A 569 -48.92 6.35 -6.35
N HIS A 570 -47.64 6.28 -5.94
CA HIS A 570 -46.58 7.13 -6.47
C HIS A 570 -45.21 6.48 -6.28
N LEU A 571 -44.35 6.57 -7.31
CA LEU A 571 -43.06 5.86 -7.35
C LEU A 571 -41.83 6.74 -7.56
N ILE A 572 -42.00 8.00 -7.96
CA ILE A 572 -40.90 8.90 -8.30
C ILE A 572 -40.92 10.13 -7.39
N GLY A 573 -40.20 10.02 -6.27
CA GLY A 573 -40.08 11.08 -5.28
C GLY A 573 -39.16 12.20 -5.76
N SER A 574 -39.33 13.40 -5.22
CA SER A 574 -38.46 14.56 -5.50
C SER A 574 -38.07 15.38 -4.28
N ARG A 575 -38.28 14.85 -3.07
CA ARG A 575 -38.02 15.58 -1.83
C ARG A 575 -36.53 15.71 -1.55
N ASP A 576 -36.15 16.85 -0.99
CA ASP A 576 -34.80 17.07 -0.50
C ASP A 576 -34.56 16.44 0.87
N GLN A 577 -35.59 16.35 1.71
CA GLN A 577 -35.46 16.00 3.12
C GLN A 577 -36.53 15.02 3.61
N PHE A 578 -36.19 14.22 4.64
CA PHE A 578 -37.06 13.25 5.28
C PHE A 578 -38.25 13.89 5.96
N PHE A 579 -39.37 13.15 5.95
CA PHE A 579 -40.62 13.54 6.62
C PHE A 579 -40.47 13.85 8.11
N HIS A 580 -39.56 13.19 8.82
CA HIS A 580 -39.57 13.13 10.28
C HIS A 580 -38.41 13.89 10.97
N ASN A 581 -37.33 14.20 10.27
CA ASN A 581 -36.15 14.81 10.91
C ASN A 581 -35.31 15.72 9.99
N GLN A 582 -35.84 16.12 8.83
CA GLN A 582 -35.20 17.03 7.87
C GLN A 582 -33.81 16.61 7.35
N ARG A 583 -33.39 15.35 7.56
CA ARG A 583 -32.15 14.83 6.97
C ARG A 583 -32.35 14.60 5.47
N GLU A 584 -31.28 14.78 4.70
CA GLU A 584 -31.33 14.59 3.25
C GLU A 584 -31.27 13.11 2.85
N TYR A 585 -31.94 12.76 1.74
CA TYR A 585 -31.96 11.40 1.17
C TYR A 585 -30.61 10.93 0.61
N ASN A 586 -29.66 11.83 0.38
CA ASN A 586 -28.41 11.51 -0.34
C ASN A 586 -28.67 10.92 -1.75
N LYS A 587 -29.76 11.39 -2.38
CA LYS A 587 -30.12 11.18 -3.79
C LYS A 587 -29.20 11.96 -4.71
N GLN A 588 -29.15 11.59 -5.98
CA GLN A 588 -28.51 12.33 -7.05
C GLN A 588 -29.54 13.12 -7.83
N GLY A 589 -29.28 14.40 -8.10
CA GLY A 589 -30.23 15.21 -8.85
C GLY A 589 -31.54 15.45 -8.07
N LYS A 590 -32.66 15.50 -8.79
CA LYS A 590 -33.95 15.91 -8.25
C LYS A 590 -34.85 14.72 -7.90
N HIS A 591 -34.82 13.65 -8.66
CA HIS A 591 -35.80 12.57 -8.57
C HIS A 591 -35.13 11.26 -8.14
N TYR A 592 -35.93 10.35 -7.57
CA TYR A 592 -35.47 9.02 -7.16
C TYR A 592 -36.67 8.07 -7.10
N LEU A 593 -36.41 6.77 -7.16
CA LEU A 593 -37.46 5.79 -6.97
C LEU A 593 -37.72 5.58 -5.48
N THR A 594 -39.00 5.57 -5.11
CA THR A 594 -39.45 5.36 -3.72
C THR A 594 -40.77 4.61 -3.70
N THR A 595 -40.88 3.64 -2.80
CA THR A 595 -42.13 2.91 -2.56
C THR A 595 -42.92 3.45 -1.35
N LEU A 596 -42.38 4.47 -0.68
CA LEU A 596 -42.94 5.01 0.57
C LEU A 596 -44.05 6.05 0.35
N GLU A 597 -44.06 6.73 -0.80
CA GLU A 597 -44.85 7.94 -0.99
C GLU A 597 -46.22 7.62 -1.61
N PRO A 598 -47.36 8.00 -1.00
CA PRO A 598 -48.68 7.69 -1.58
C PRO A 598 -49.12 8.67 -2.69
N SER A 599 -48.53 9.88 -2.73
CA SER A 599 -48.70 10.90 -3.78
C SER A 599 -47.51 11.86 -3.78
N ALA A 600 -47.31 12.59 -4.88
CA ALA A 600 -46.21 13.55 -5.02
C ALA A 600 -46.23 14.68 -3.96
N ASP A 601 -47.41 15.03 -3.44
CA ASP A 601 -47.64 16.11 -2.48
C ASP A 601 -47.96 15.63 -1.04
N ALA A 602 -47.86 14.32 -0.78
CA ALA A 602 -48.22 13.74 0.50
C ALA A 602 -47.46 14.39 1.69
N LYS A 603 -48.15 14.73 2.78
CA LYS A 603 -47.50 15.32 3.95
C LYS A 603 -46.67 14.32 4.78
N LYS A 604 -46.86 13.01 4.56
CA LYS A 604 -46.15 11.89 5.19
C LYS A 604 -46.16 10.65 4.30
N GLY A 605 -45.21 9.74 4.49
CA GLY A 605 -45.20 8.42 3.86
C GLY A 605 -46.28 7.47 4.40
N THR A 606 -46.47 6.33 3.71
CA THR A 606 -47.38 5.26 4.11
C THR A 606 -46.66 3.91 4.07
N ASP A 607 -46.98 3.04 5.04
CA ASP A 607 -46.39 1.71 5.08
C ASP A 607 -47.23 0.63 4.35
N MET A 608 -48.21 1.08 3.56
CA MET A 608 -49.20 0.21 2.92
C MET A 608 -48.81 -0.23 1.51
N GLN A 609 -47.80 0.39 0.91
CA GLN A 609 -47.43 0.16 -0.48
C GLN A 609 -46.39 -0.96 -0.57
N THR A 610 -46.77 -2.05 -1.22
CA THR A 610 -45.90 -3.20 -1.47
C THR A 610 -46.02 -3.65 -2.92
N GLY A 611 -44.95 -4.19 -3.48
CA GLY A 611 -44.92 -4.74 -4.83
C GLY A 611 -43.50 -4.90 -5.36
N VAL A 612 -43.42 -5.13 -6.67
CA VAL A 612 -42.17 -5.36 -7.40
C VAL A 612 -42.11 -4.48 -8.64
N ILE A 613 -40.95 -3.87 -8.88
CA ILE A 613 -40.67 -2.98 -10.00
C ILE A 613 -39.44 -3.51 -10.74
N VAL A 614 -39.47 -3.53 -12.07
CA VAL A 614 -38.36 -4.05 -12.89
C VAL A 614 -37.93 -3.06 -13.95
N SER A 615 -36.63 -3.09 -14.26
CA SER A 615 -36.08 -2.40 -15.43
C SER A 615 -36.35 -3.20 -16.71
N PRO A 616 -36.16 -2.59 -17.89
CA PRO A 616 -35.95 -3.36 -19.12
C PRO A 616 -34.69 -4.24 -19.01
N LEU A 617 -34.58 -5.21 -19.91
CA LEU A 617 -33.34 -5.95 -20.09
C LEU A 617 -32.24 -5.04 -20.63
N PHE A 618 -31.01 -5.30 -20.22
CA PHE A 618 -29.82 -4.67 -20.76
C PHE A 618 -28.70 -5.70 -20.91
N ILE A 619 -27.74 -5.37 -21.77
CA ILE A 619 -26.54 -6.17 -22.01
C ILE A 619 -25.33 -5.39 -21.51
N PRO A 620 -24.71 -5.79 -20.38
CA PRO A 620 -23.52 -5.15 -19.85
C PRO A 620 -22.38 -5.18 -20.86
N GLN A 621 -21.71 -4.04 -20.99
CA GLN A 621 -20.47 -3.84 -21.74
C GLN A 621 -19.32 -3.49 -20.78
N GLY A 622 -19.63 -2.85 -19.66
CA GLY A 622 -18.71 -2.58 -18.56
C GLY A 622 -18.80 -3.64 -17.45
N ARG A 623 -17.82 -3.59 -16.54
CA ARG A 623 -17.63 -4.58 -15.49
C ARG A 623 -18.34 -4.25 -14.17
N THR A 624 -18.88 -3.05 -14.02
CA THR A 624 -19.45 -2.60 -12.75
C THR A 624 -20.68 -1.75 -12.99
N MET A 625 -21.68 -1.93 -12.14
CA MET A 625 -22.80 -1.01 -11.96
C MET A 625 -22.70 -0.39 -10.58
N THR A 626 -22.82 0.93 -10.46
CA THR A 626 -22.93 1.62 -9.17
C THR A 626 -24.28 2.27 -9.04
N PHE A 627 -24.85 2.32 -7.85
CA PHE A 627 -26.15 2.92 -7.60
C PHE A 627 -26.32 3.32 -6.13
N ARG A 628 -27.48 3.86 -5.79
CA ARG A 628 -27.87 4.27 -4.45
C ARG A 628 -29.04 3.44 -3.95
N ILE A 629 -28.97 3.05 -2.68
CA ILE A 629 -30.07 2.36 -2.01
C ILE A 629 -30.19 2.80 -0.55
N GLY A 630 -31.41 3.15 -0.15
CA GLY A 630 -31.82 3.43 1.22
C GLY A 630 -32.99 2.53 1.60
N GLY A 631 -33.50 2.71 2.81
CA GLY A 631 -34.67 1.97 3.28
C GLY A 631 -34.37 0.76 4.15
N GLY A 632 -35.25 -0.23 4.12
CA GLY A 632 -35.16 -1.44 4.94
C GLY A 632 -33.94 -2.31 4.66
N ARG A 633 -33.45 -3.00 5.70
CA ARG A 633 -32.31 -3.95 5.63
C ARG A 633 -32.73 -5.42 5.60
N GLY A 634 -34.04 -5.68 5.60
CA GLY A 634 -34.63 -7.01 5.74
C GLY A 634 -34.73 -7.77 4.41
N PRO A 635 -35.16 -9.04 4.44
CA PRO A 635 -35.37 -9.83 3.22
C PRO A 635 -36.58 -9.35 2.41
N SER A 636 -37.48 -8.56 3.01
CA SER A 636 -38.69 -8.06 2.35
C SER A 636 -38.46 -6.86 1.45
N THR A 637 -37.35 -6.13 1.60
CA THR A 637 -37.06 -4.93 0.80
C THR A 637 -35.61 -4.88 0.31
N TYR A 638 -35.45 -4.81 -1.00
CA TYR A 638 -34.14 -4.90 -1.66
C TYR A 638 -34.20 -4.51 -3.13
N ALA A 639 -33.03 -4.21 -3.71
CA ALA A 639 -32.82 -4.24 -5.15
C ALA A 639 -32.00 -5.48 -5.51
N ALA A 640 -32.23 -6.08 -6.67
CA ALA A 640 -31.53 -7.25 -7.15
C ALA A 640 -31.13 -7.12 -8.62
N LEU A 641 -29.96 -7.66 -8.95
CA LEU A 641 -29.58 -7.97 -10.32
C LEU A 641 -30.11 -9.36 -10.67
N CYS A 642 -30.80 -9.47 -11.81
CA CYS A 642 -31.45 -10.69 -12.25
C CYS A 642 -30.95 -11.11 -13.64
N THR A 643 -30.75 -12.40 -13.85
CA THR A 643 -30.57 -12.97 -15.20
C THR A 643 -31.90 -12.97 -15.96
N ALA A 644 -31.85 -13.05 -17.29
CA ALA A 644 -33.05 -12.96 -18.14
C ALA A 644 -34.13 -14.02 -17.85
N ASP A 645 -33.80 -15.13 -17.20
CA ASP A 645 -34.70 -16.19 -16.74
C ASP A 645 -35.31 -15.94 -15.34
N GLY A 646 -35.03 -14.77 -14.73
CA GLY A 646 -35.64 -14.33 -13.48
C GLY A 646 -34.85 -14.69 -12.22
N LYS A 647 -33.71 -15.38 -12.34
CA LYS A 647 -32.88 -15.72 -11.18
C LYS A 647 -32.16 -14.48 -10.65
N GLU A 648 -32.35 -14.20 -9.36
CA GLU A 648 -31.57 -13.20 -8.63
C GLU A 648 -30.15 -13.69 -8.42
N VAL A 649 -29.19 -12.86 -8.81
CA VAL A 649 -27.77 -13.19 -8.78
C VAL A 649 -26.95 -12.26 -7.90
N ASP A 650 -27.45 -11.06 -7.62
CA ASP A 650 -26.87 -10.15 -6.64
C ASP A 650 -28.00 -9.30 -6.00
N VAL A 651 -27.84 -8.87 -4.75
CA VAL A 651 -28.87 -8.18 -3.96
C VAL A 651 -28.26 -7.08 -3.09
N ALA A 652 -28.82 -5.88 -3.15
CA ALA A 652 -28.50 -4.75 -2.29
C ALA A 652 -29.68 -4.35 -1.40
N ARG A 653 -29.39 -3.84 -0.21
CA ARG A 653 -30.39 -3.45 0.81
C ARG A 653 -30.04 -2.12 1.46
N GLY A 654 -31.04 -1.47 2.03
CA GLY A 654 -30.88 -0.30 2.87
C GLY A 654 -30.36 -0.65 4.27
N ILE A 655 -30.38 0.34 5.17
CA ILE A 655 -29.79 0.25 6.51
C ILE A 655 -30.78 0.58 7.63
N ASN A 656 -32.09 0.41 7.36
CA ASN A 656 -33.20 0.94 8.16
C ASN A 656 -33.14 2.47 8.31
N ASP A 657 -32.71 3.16 7.25
CA ASP A 657 -32.65 4.61 7.16
C ASP A 657 -32.90 5.00 5.70
N GLN A 658 -33.67 6.05 5.47
CA GLN A 658 -33.97 6.59 4.14
C GLN A 658 -32.75 7.23 3.47
N VAL A 659 -31.63 7.42 4.18
CA VAL A 659 -30.40 7.91 3.55
C VAL A 659 -29.85 6.83 2.66
N MET A 660 -29.86 7.09 1.36
CA MET A 660 -29.31 6.18 0.40
C MET A 660 -27.79 6.08 0.54
N GLN A 661 -27.28 4.86 0.54
CA GLN A 661 -25.85 4.55 0.53
C GLN A 661 -25.42 4.12 -0.87
N LYS A 662 -24.14 4.30 -1.19
CA LYS A 662 -23.59 3.77 -2.44
C LYS A 662 -23.58 2.24 -2.37
N ALA A 663 -24.06 1.61 -3.43
CA ALA A 663 -23.98 0.18 -3.68
C ALA A 663 -23.34 -0.04 -5.06
N ALA A 664 -22.82 -1.25 -5.27
CA ALA A 664 -22.28 -1.65 -6.56
C ALA A 664 -22.50 -3.15 -6.79
N TRP A 665 -22.69 -3.52 -8.05
CA TRP A 665 -22.74 -4.90 -8.52
C TRP A 665 -21.63 -5.14 -9.54
N ASP A 666 -21.00 -6.32 -9.46
CA ASP A 666 -20.07 -6.80 -10.47
C ASP A 666 -20.86 -7.35 -11.67
N LEU A 667 -20.72 -6.68 -12.81
CA LEU A 667 -21.35 -7.11 -14.06
C LEU A 667 -20.44 -8.01 -14.89
N THR A 668 -19.18 -8.25 -14.48
CA THR A 668 -18.20 -9.05 -15.23
C THR A 668 -18.73 -10.42 -15.65
N PRO A 669 -19.44 -11.20 -14.81
CA PRO A 669 -19.98 -12.51 -15.20
C PRO A 669 -21.09 -12.42 -16.26
N TYR A 670 -21.65 -11.23 -16.48
CA TYR A 670 -22.84 -10.99 -17.29
C TYR A 670 -22.56 -10.12 -18.53
N VAL A 671 -21.29 -9.76 -18.78
CA VAL A 671 -20.91 -9.04 -20.00
C VAL A 671 -21.34 -9.84 -21.23
N GLY A 672 -22.07 -9.18 -22.13
CA GLY A 672 -22.64 -9.81 -23.32
C GLY A 672 -23.89 -10.68 -23.08
N ARG A 673 -24.39 -10.80 -21.84
CA ARG A 673 -25.62 -11.53 -21.50
C ARG A 673 -26.75 -10.56 -21.13
N LYS A 674 -28.00 -11.00 -21.33
CA LYS A 674 -29.18 -10.23 -20.94
C LYS A 674 -29.42 -10.35 -19.44
N VAL A 675 -29.53 -9.21 -18.76
CA VAL A 675 -29.86 -9.09 -17.33
C VAL A 675 -30.85 -7.94 -17.13
N PHE A 676 -31.53 -7.88 -15.99
CA PHE A 676 -32.39 -6.75 -15.60
C PHE A 676 -32.26 -6.48 -14.09
N ILE A 677 -32.78 -5.35 -13.64
CA ILE A 677 -32.83 -4.98 -12.22
C ILE A 677 -34.25 -5.18 -11.72
N LYS A 678 -34.38 -5.71 -10.51
CA LYS A 678 -35.63 -5.83 -9.77
C LYS A 678 -35.55 -5.05 -8.46
N VAL A 679 -36.55 -4.24 -8.16
CA VAL A 679 -36.71 -3.56 -6.87
C VAL A 679 -37.94 -4.15 -6.20
N VAL A 680 -37.77 -4.67 -4.99
CA VAL A 680 -38.79 -5.39 -4.24
C VAL A 680 -39.10 -4.62 -2.97
N ASP A 681 -40.39 -4.42 -2.70
CA ASP A 681 -40.88 -3.94 -1.42
C ASP A 681 -42.08 -4.76 -0.94
N HIS A 682 -41.89 -5.63 0.05
CA HIS A 682 -42.98 -6.36 0.70
C HIS A 682 -43.11 -6.02 2.18
N SER A 683 -42.61 -4.87 2.64
CA SER A 683 -42.74 -4.50 4.04
C SER A 683 -43.99 -3.70 4.31
N THR A 684 -44.63 -3.99 5.44
CA THR A 684 -45.78 -3.25 5.95
C THR A 684 -45.51 -2.59 7.31
N ASP A 685 -44.23 -2.46 7.67
CA ASP A 685 -43.75 -1.84 8.89
C ASP A 685 -43.01 -0.51 8.66
N GLY A 686 -42.98 0.35 9.68
CA GLY A 686 -42.54 1.75 9.57
C GLY A 686 -41.09 2.04 9.19
N TRP A 687 -40.28 1.02 8.91
CA TRP A 687 -38.88 1.16 8.48
C TRP A 687 -38.54 0.33 7.24
N GLY A 688 -39.57 -0.23 6.59
CA GLY A 688 -39.41 -1.26 5.57
C GLY A 688 -39.11 -0.75 4.17
N HIS A 689 -39.68 0.37 3.75
CA HIS A 689 -39.68 0.79 2.34
C HIS A 689 -38.32 0.99 1.70
N VAL A 690 -38.25 0.80 0.39
CA VAL A 690 -37.01 0.91 -0.40
C VAL A 690 -36.97 2.24 -1.18
N THR A 691 -35.81 2.87 -1.18
CA THR A 691 -35.50 4.00 -2.06
C THR A 691 -34.26 3.68 -2.85
N VAL A 692 -34.28 3.86 -4.17
CA VAL A 692 -33.11 3.64 -5.03
C VAL A 692 -32.94 4.77 -6.02
N ASP A 693 -31.69 4.97 -6.45
CA ASP A 693 -31.35 6.04 -7.36
C ASP A 693 -30.04 5.78 -8.11
N ASP A 694 -29.83 6.48 -9.23
CA ASP A 694 -28.55 6.65 -9.93
C ASP A 694 -27.82 5.35 -10.30
N PHE A 695 -28.49 4.39 -10.95
CA PHE A 695 -27.81 3.21 -11.49
C PHE A 695 -26.95 3.60 -12.70
N GLN A 696 -25.63 3.63 -12.54
CA GLN A 696 -24.65 3.99 -13.58
C GLN A 696 -23.83 2.77 -14.02
N PHE A 697 -23.77 2.52 -15.32
CA PHE A 697 -23.12 1.33 -15.88
C PHE A 697 -22.91 1.49 -17.39
N ASP A 698 -21.94 0.77 -17.95
CA ASP A 698 -21.76 0.72 -19.42
C ASP A 698 -22.54 -0.47 -19.98
N ALA A 699 -23.56 -0.21 -20.80
CA ALA A 699 -24.41 -1.26 -21.36
C ALA A 699 -25.21 -0.79 -22.59
N LYS A 700 -25.74 -1.77 -23.31
CA LYS A 700 -26.84 -1.56 -24.27
C LYS A 700 -28.17 -1.88 -23.57
N VAL A 701 -28.97 -0.86 -23.29
CA VAL A 701 -30.35 -1.03 -22.79
C VAL A 701 -31.25 -1.49 -23.95
N LEU A 702 -32.17 -2.42 -23.69
CA LEU A 702 -33.06 -3.01 -24.68
C LEU A 702 -34.52 -2.63 -24.40
N ASP A 703 -35.34 -2.57 -25.45
CA ASP A 703 -36.79 -2.34 -25.35
C ASP A 703 -37.57 -3.65 -25.13
N GLU A 704 -37.03 -4.56 -24.32
CA GLU A 704 -37.63 -5.85 -23.96
C GLU A 704 -37.57 -6.10 -22.45
N TYR A 705 -38.50 -6.88 -21.92
CA TYR A 705 -38.55 -7.27 -20.52
C TYR A 705 -38.44 -8.79 -20.41
N SER A 706 -37.98 -9.28 -19.26
CA SER A 706 -37.90 -10.72 -19.03
C SER A 706 -39.29 -11.38 -19.05
N GLN A 707 -39.38 -12.56 -19.69
CA GLN A 707 -40.61 -13.35 -19.76
C GLN A 707 -41.01 -13.94 -18.41
N SER A 708 -40.07 -14.14 -17.49
CA SER A 708 -40.31 -14.70 -16.15
C SER A 708 -40.92 -13.69 -15.17
N VAL A 709 -41.30 -12.51 -15.66
CA VAL A 709 -41.88 -11.42 -14.87
C VAL A 709 -43.39 -11.31 -15.11
N SER A 710 -43.95 -12.20 -15.95
CA SER A 710 -45.38 -12.19 -16.34
C SER A 710 -46.21 -13.33 -15.73
N ASP A 711 -45.63 -14.11 -14.80
CA ASP A 711 -46.29 -15.26 -14.15
C ASP A 711 -46.56 -15.02 -12.66
#